data_AF-A0A8C1JZP0-F1
#
_entry.id   AF-A0A8C1JZP0-F1
#
_cell.length_a   1.000
_cell.length_b   1.000
_cell.length_c   1.000
_cell.angle_alpha   90.00
_cell.angle_beta   90.00
_cell.angle_gamma   90.00
#
_symmetry.space_group_name_H-M   'P 1'
#
loop_
_entity.id
_entity.type
_entity.pdbx_description
1 polymer ?
#
loop_
_entity_poly.entity_id
_entity_poly.type
_entity_poly.pdbx_seq_one_letter_code
_entity_poly.pdbx_strand_id
1 'polypeptide(L)'
;MLCYWGAQVREGLGLVQPDKVKHGNSGIRSVCLKTKVQDMSAGRGFVGFIQDGKVSVLRLRSEDCDHDGKLKPVQLKNDRIRLIVCGGDGAVLLAYGAKVLIMDNSTVCRPSFNDGQLFVWGDNSHGQLGLNKDHPGSPSAQHVQSLSGIPLAQISAGGDHSFGLSLSGVVFGWGKNSAGQLGFGDTTDRHIPTVIKSLNQKKIVSISCGGEHTATLSKGGTVFTFGSGGSGQLGHNSFKDEHHPRVVAELWGSEVSQVTCGRHYTLVSVASSKRIYSFGCWIQGKLGNCKMIKKSVPFPYLLHTECNHEYTTEKLIAGENHSFALFFKELGKSKPNPIRGVLTLNDRMIDRWVSERDSWAAIKKEIKQVFSSAACLNGSFLKARELNCIQLEILFLCISQVVQVVQQMLRSLNPKPFGEESLRLYILLPELIRRLQKQQRTELTEALASKILELNPDARKVLEKHWSKLPDDCLKSLVKLFHKPSAEMIGQISRGEMNQDTQHLENFLQILRMIYQVCCSADRDFTNRDFIIHEINDLLDTVRTIAIENIFFFQENQNTRKFSGIIKILFKFPFAADTVSKRRMFRYLRDEWIQSSQHRFLLNDNKLRINRESVLMDTLEYFRQDIHSFSHQLKVGFIGENGTDMRGLSAEFFSLLSQSLLKWEKKVLEVHESSLVWFNPNGMQDDSDFYYLGVIFGMALYNQHYINLDFPLALYKKLLQLSPTLNDLEELSPVEARSLKSLLEEDEDEVVEMLFLDFTVKGQELIPNGNQIPVTKSNRQKYVDLYVDFVFNKSVKNQFEHFSRGFFKGCPFDFWSMFHPEELQELLHGSPEYEWKELQQCASYEYCSASDELIKNFWTVFFEFTEENKRKLLIFLYGTDRVPVGGFSTRSLKISQLVCPDAEDRLPEAQTCFGKLILPKYSDINTLCDKLMHAISFCEVFGRG
;
A
#
# COMPACT_ATOMS: atom_id res chain seq x y z
N MET A 1 31.43 -11.17 45.19
CA MET A 1 30.75 -11.79 46.35
C MET A 1 29.45 -12.42 45.87
N LEU A 2 29.11 -13.62 46.35
CA LEU A 2 27.86 -14.32 46.02
C LEU A 2 27.05 -14.46 47.30
N CYS A 3 25.81 -13.94 47.30
CA CYS A 3 24.83 -14.13 48.35
C CYS A 3 23.73 -15.09 47.89
N TYR A 4 23.28 -15.96 48.77
CA TYR A 4 22.23 -16.94 48.46
C TYR A 4 21.33 -17.21 49.66
N TRP A 5 20.06 -17.49 49.38
CA TRP A 5 19.04 -17.83 50.37
C TRP A 5 17.94 -18.68 49.71
N GLY A 6 17.21 -19.46 50.51
CA GLY A 6 16.17 -20.37 50.02
C GLY A 6 16.11 -21.68 50.80
N ALA A 7 15.29 -22.62 50.31
CA ALA A 7 15.12 -23.92 50.95
C ALA A 7 16.40 -24.75 50.91
N GLN A 8 16.78 -25.36 52.05
CA GLN A 8 17.75 -26.47 52.14
C GLN A 8 19.05 -26.34 51.32
N VAL A 9 19.59 -25.13 51.16
CA VAL A 9 20.81 -24.91 50.35
C VAL A 9 22.03 -25.50 51.07
N ARG A 10 22.91 -26.19 50.34
CA ARG A 10 24.19 -26.70 50.85
C ARG A 10 25.13 -25.57 51.26
N GLU A 11 25.81 -25.69 52.40
CA GLU A 11 26.85 -24.72 52.80
C GLU A 11 27.99 -24.66 51.78
N GLY A 12 28.29 -23.44 51.35
CA GLY A 12 29.35 -23.14 50.40
C GLY A 12 29.05 -23.54 48.94
N LEU A 13 27.89 -24.16 48.65
CA LEU A 13 27.49 -24.64 47.31
C LEU A 13 28.52 -25.57 46.62
N GLY A 14 29.45 -26.15 47.40
CA GLY A 14 30.61 -26.86 46.88
C GLY A 14 31.67 -25.97 46.20
N LEU A 15 31.49 -24.64 46.21
CA LEU A 15 32.44 -23.65 45.68
C LEU A 15 33.49 -23.24 46.71
N VAL A 16 33.14 -23.26 47.99
CA VAL A 16 34.04 -23.00 49.12
C VAL A 16 33.77 -23.98 50.25
N GLN A 17 34.74 -24.12 51.16
CA GLN A 17 34.55 -24.90 52.38
C GLN A 17 33.49 -24.24 53.28
N PRO A 18 32.70 -25.02 54.05
CA PRO A 18 31.59 -24.51 54.87
C PRO A 18 31.99 -23.43 55.89
N ASP A 19 33.17 -23.56 56.48
CA ASP A 19 33.78 -22.61 57.43
C ASP A 19 34.00 -21.20 56.86
N LYS A 20 34.03 -21.06 55.52
CA LYS A 20 34.22 -19.77 54.84
C LYS A 20 32.90 -19.08 54.48
N VAL A 21 31.76 -19.65 54.85
CA VAL A 21 30.44 -19.07 54.62
C VAL A 21 30.11 -18.09 55.75
N LYS A 22 29.85 -16.82 55.39
CA LYS A 22 29.35 -15.83 56.35
C LYS A 22 27.82 -15.93 56.46
N HIS A 23 27.30 -15.99 57.69
CA HIS A 23 25.87 -16.06 57.99
C HIS A 23 25.33 -14.69 58.40
N GLY A 24 24.31 -14.20 57.70
CA GLY A 24 23.66 -12.92 58.00
C GLY A 24 22.37 -13.03 58.81
N ASN A 25 21.90 -11.89 59.31
CA ASN A 25 20.71 -11.74 60.18
C ASN A 25 19.35 -11.99 59.50
N SER A 26 19.25 -12.89 58.53
CA SER A 26 17.97 -13.18 57.84
C SER A 26 17.95 -14.53 57.10
N GLY A 27 18.92 -15.41 57.37
CA GLY A 27 19.08 -16.69 56.66
C GLY A 27 19.80 -16.55 55.32
N ILE A 28 20.27 -15.34 55.00
CA ILE A 28 21.16 -15.08 53.87
C ILE A 28 22.56 -15.58 54.22
N ARG A 29 23.13 -16.34 53.30
CA ARG A 29 24.50 -16.82 53.36
C ARG A 29 25.31 -16.13 52.28
N SER A 30 26.58 -15.85 52.56
CA SER A 30 27.44 -15.14 51.61
C SER A 30 28.84 -15.72 51.54
N VAL A 31 29.41 -15.68 50.34
CA VAL A 31 30.71 -16.26 49.99
C VAL A 31 31.49 -15.31 49.08
N CYS A 32 32.78 -15.12 49.37
CA CYS A 32 33.72 -14.47 48.47
C CYS A 32 34.45 -15.52 47.63
N LEU A 33 34.16 -15.54 46.32
CA LEU A 33 34.77 -16.46 45.37
C LEU A 33 36.15 -15.93 44.91
N LYS A 34 37.12 -16.84 44.73
CA LYS A 34 38.44 -16.51 44.19
C LYS A 34 38.42 -16.19 42.69
N THR A 35 37.53 -16.86 41.95
CA THR A 35 37.34 -16.71 40.50
C THR A 35 36.03 -15.98 40.21
N LYS A 36 36.04 -15.10 39.20
CA LYS A 36 34.82 -14.37 38.79
C LYS A 36 33.83 -15.36 38.17
N VAL A 37 32.57 -15.31 38.62
CA VAL A 37 31.47 -16.01 37.95
C VAL A 37 31.04 -15.18 36.76
N GLN A 38 31.15 -15.74 35.56
CA GLN A 38 30.82 -15.07 34.29
C GLN A 38 29.32 -15.10 34.02
N ASP A 39 28.67 -16.23 34.30
CA ASP A 39 27.23 -16.39 34.27
C ASP A 39 26.78 -17.47 35.25
N MET A 40 25.52 -17.39 35.66
CA MET A 40 24.89 -18.30 36.61
C MET A 40 23.40 -18.41 36.33
N SER A 41 22.86 -19.62 36.48
CA SER A 41 21.43 -19.91 36.37
C SER A 41 21.03 -20.96 37.42
N ALA A 42 19.78 -20.89 37.88
CA ALA A 42 19.21 -21.78 38.87
C ALA A 42 17.82 -22.23 38.42
N GLY A 43 17.59 -23.54 38.43
CA GLY A 43 16.30 -24.17 38.13
C GLY A 43 15.66 -24.79 39.38
N ARG A 44 14.82 -25.82 39.17
CA ARG A 44 14.17 -26.60 40.25
C ARG A 44 15.18 -27.41 41.03
N GLY A 45 15.90 -28.28 40.32
CA GLY A 45 16.82 -29.25 40.91
C GLY A 45 18.30 -28.97 40.65
N PHE A 46 18.66 -27.90 39.93
CA PHE A 46 20.05 -27.65 39.52
C PHE A 46 20.44 -26.18 39.59
N VAL A 47 21.70 -25.93 39.94
CA VAL A 47 22.36 -24.64 39.80
C VAL A 47 23.63 -24.81 38.97
N GLY A 48 23.79 -23.95 37.98
CA GLY A 48 24.92 -23.95 37.08
C GLY A 48 25.77 -22.68 37.23
N PHE A 49 27.08 -22.84 37.19
CA PHE A 49 28.08 -21.78 37.30
C PHE A 49 29.04 -21.81 36.11
N ILE A 50 29.36 -20.64 35.56
CA ILE A 50 30.45 -20.48 34.58
C ILE A 50 31.60 -19.72 35.23
N GLN A 51 32.76 -20.35 35.28
CA GLN A 51 34.02 -19.76 35.77
C GLN A 51 35.12 -20.02 34.74
N ASP A 52 35.76 -18.97 34.25
CA ASP A 52 36.81 -19.04 33.22
C ASP A 52 36.43 -19.87 31.98
N GLY A 53 35.17 -19.76 31.53
CA GLY A 53 34.63 -20.51 30.39
C GLY A 53 34.34 -21.99 30.65
N LYS A 54 34.58 -22.50 31.87
CA LYS A 54 34.24 -23.85 32.31
C LYS A 54 32.91 -23.86 33.07
N VAL A 55 32.13 -24.90 32.85
CA VAL A 55 30.81 -25.07 33.48
C VAL A 55 30.91 -26.05 34.64
N SER A 56 30.32 -25.67 35.78
CA SER A 56 30.12 -26.55 36.93
C SER A 56 28.64 -26.59 37.30
N VAL A 57 28.10 -27.77 37.57
CA VAL A 57 26.68 -27.96 37.92
C VAL A 57 26.55 -28.63 39.28
N LEU A 58 25.64 -28.12 40.10
CA LEU A 58 25.26 -28.64 41.41
C LEU A 58 23.79 -29.07 41.37
N ARG A 59 23.49 -30.29 41.82
CA ARG A 59 22.10 -30.72 42.05
C ARG A 59 21.66 -30.24 43.43
N LEU A 60 20.56 -29.51 43.47
CA LEU A 60 19.88 -29.02 44.67
C LEU A 60 18.95 -30.11 45.23
N ARG A 61 18.74 -30.09 46.55
CA ARG A 61 17.84 -31.01 47.26
C ARG A 61 16.40 -30.83 46.76
N SER A 62 15.73 -31.91 46.36
CA SER A 62 14.27 -31.92 46.15
C SER A 62 13.58 -32.45 47.41
N GLU A 63 12.30 -32.13 47.59
CA GLU A 63 11.48 -32.64 48.71
C GLU A 63 11.45 -34.18 48.79
N ASP A 64 11.78 -34.87 47.68
CA ASP A 64 11.75 -36.33 47.54
C ASP A 64 13.13 -37.02 47.66
N CYS A 65 14.25 -36.29 47.81
CA CYS A 65 15.60 -36.86 47.78
C CYS A 65 16.47 -36.39 48.95
N ASP A 66 16.97 -37.33 49.76
CA ASP A 66 17.75 -37.06 50.99
C ASP A 66 19.24 -36.78 50.79
N HIS A 67 19.71 -36.65 49.55
CA HIS A 67 21.14 -36.47 49.25
C HIS A 67 21.41 -35.28 48.32
N ASP A 68 22.21 -34.33 48.80
CA ASP A 68 22.77 -33.26 47.97
C ASP A 68 23.76 -33.82 46.95
N GLY A 69 23.67 -33.37 45.70
CA GLY A 69 24.68 -33.68 44.69
C GLY A 69 26.04 -33.04 45.02
N LYS A 70 27.14 -33.70 44.63
CA LYS A 70 28.46 -33.05 44.58
C LYS A 70 28.50 -32.09 43.38
N LEU A 71 29.12 -30.92 43.55
CA LEU A 71 29.44 -30.01 42.45
C LEU A 71 30.31 -30.79 41.45
N LYS A 72 29.82 -30.98 40.22
CA LYS A 72 30.56 -31.69 39.17
C LYS A 72 31.00 -30.68 38.10
N PRO A 73 32.31 -30.59 37.80
CA PRO A 73 32.77 -29.87 36.61
C PRO A 73 32.33 -30.67 35.37
N VAL A 74 31.77 -29.97 34.39
CA VAL A 74 31.34 -30.58 33.13
C VAL A 74 32.53 -30.59 32.19
N GLN A 75 33.01 -31.77 31.80
CA GLN A 75 34.08 -31.90 30.82
C GLN A 75 33.53 -31.63 29.43
N LEU A 76 33.89 -30.49 28.85
CA LEU A 76 33.53 -30.10 27.50
C LEU A 76 34.77 -30.19 26.61
N LYS A 77 34.66 -30.86 25.46
CA LYS A 77 35.75 -30.99 24.48
C LYS A 77 36.03 -29.62 23.85
N ASN A 78 37.03 -28.89 24.37
CA ASN A 78 37.55 -27.59 23.90
C ASN A 78 36.56 -26.41 23.74
N ASP A 79 35.26 -26.62 23.89
CA ASP A 79 34.24 -25.58 23.77
C ASP A 79 34.24 -24.66 25.01
N ARG A 80 34.55 -23.37 24.82
CA ARG A 80 34.31 -22.35 25.86
C ARG A 80 32.82 -22.03 25.91
N ILE A 81 32.22 -21.98 27.10
CA ILE A 81 30.80 -21.68 27.29
C ILE A 81 30.59 -20.22 27.67
N ARG A 82 29.59 -19.60 27.05
CA ARG A 82 29.20 -18.19 27.24
C ARG A 82 27.99 -18.03 28.16
N LEU A 83 26.97 -18.86 28.03
CA LEU A 83 25.72 -18.77 28.81
C LEU A 83 25.26 -20.15 29.30
N ILE A 84 24.54 -20.15 30.42
CA ILE A 84 23.89 -21.33 31.00
C ILE A 84 22.47 -21.01 31.43
N VAL A 85 21.53 -21.92 31.17
CA VAL A 85 20.15 -21.86 31.65
C VAL A 85 19.80 -23.20 32.28
N CYS A 86 19.42 -23.21 33.56
CA CYS A 86 19.02 -24.41 34.28
C CYS A 86 17.48 -24.49 34.33
N GLY A 87 16.93 -25.65 33.92
CA GLY A 87 15.51 -25.95 33.96
C GLY A 87 15.12 -26.88 35.11
N GLY A 88 14.03 -27.64 34.93
CA GLY A 88 13.56 -28.64 35.88
C GLY A 88 14.57 -29.78 36.07
N ASP A 89 14.81 -30.54 35.00
CA ASP A 89 15.58 -31.79 35.01
C ASP A 89 16.91 -31.72 34.25
N GLY A 90 17.29 -30.55 33.73
CA GLY A 90 18.49 -30.39 32.92
C GLY A 90 18.99 -28.94 32.81
N ALA A 91 20.03 -28.74 32.00
CA ALA A 91 20.58 -27.42 31.72
C ALA A 91 20.93 -27.26 30.24
N VAL A 92 20.80 -26.04 29.71
CA VAL A 92 21.17 -25.68 28.34
C VAL A 92 22.39 -24.78 28.40
N LEU A 93 23.43 -25.10 27.64
CA LEU A 93 24.67 -24.34 27.53
C LEU A 93 24.80 -23.75 26.13
N LEU A 94 25.32 -22.52 26.05
CA LEU A 94 25.66 -21.88 24.79
C LEU A 94 27.17 -21.71 24.68
N ALA A 95 27.81 -22.38 23.74
CA ALA A 95 29.23 -22.22 23.46
C ALA A 95 29.52 -21.01 22.56
N TYR A 96 30.75 -20.52 22.60
CA TYR A 96 31.24 -19.55 21.61
C TYR A 96 31.16 -20.17 20.20
N GLY A 97 30.48 -19.49 19.27
CA GLY A 97 30.17 -20.03 17.92
C GLY A 97 28.74 -20.57 17.74
N ALA A 98 27.79 -20.17 18.60
CA ALA A 98 26.36 -20.49 18.50
C ALA A 98 25.99 -21.98 18.60
N LYS A 99 26.89 -22.81 19.13
CA LYS A 99 26.61 -24.21 19.43
C LYS A 99 25.85 -24.31 20.75
N VAL A 100 24.63 -24.85 20.68
CA VAL A 100 23.79 -25.16 21.85
C VAL A 100 24.11 -26.58 22.31
N LEU A 101 24.28 -26.79 23.61
CA LEU A 101 24.47 -28.08 24.23
C LEU A 101 23.37 -28.27 25.28
N ILE A 102 22.57 -29.33 25.13
CA ILE A 102 21.55 -29.70 26.11
C ILE A 102 22.14 -30.77 27.03
N MET A 103 21.95 -30.60 28.33
CA MET A 103 22.41 -31.51 29.37
C MET A 103 21.18 -32.18 29.98
N ASP A 104 20.91 -33.39 29.49
CA ASP A 104 19.96 -34.38 30.00
C ASP A 104 20.68 -35.74 30.19
N ASN A 105 19.96 -36.85 30.36
CA ASN A 105 20.54 -38.20 30.40
C ASN A 105 20.96 -38.76 29.01
N SER A 106 20.82 -38.02 27.90
CA SER A 106 21.04 -38.49 26.53
C SER A 106 21.76 -37.47 25.63
N THR A 107 23.04 -37.69 25.41
CA THR A 107 23.94 -36.81 24.66
C THR A 107 23.70 -36.79 23.14
N VAL A 108 22.96 -35.81 22.59
CA VAL A 108 23.06 -35.46 21.14
C VAL A 108 22.82 -33.96 20.89
N CYS A 109 23.68 -33.32 20.07
CA CYS A 109 23.41 -32.05 19.39
C CYS A 109 24.08 -32.02 18.01
N ARG A 110 23.34 -31.59 16.97
CA ARG A 110 23.84 -31.30 15.59
C ARG A 110 23.86 -29.77 15.37
N PRO A 111 24.82 -29.21 14.62
CA PRO A 111 24.90 -27.77 14.38
C PRO A 111 24.07 -27.35 13.16
N SER A 112 23.39 -26.20 13.25
CA SER A 112 23.37 -25.13 12.22
C SER A 112 22.17 -24.23 12.48
N PHE A 113 22.38 -23.06 13.08
CA PHE A 113 21.35 -22.04 13.12
C PHE A 113 21.98 -20.68 12.79
N ASN A 114 21.39 -19.98 11.82
CA ASN A 114 21.80 -18.64 11.42
C ASN A 114 21.45 -17.64 12.54
N ASP A 115 22.31 -16.63 12.72
CA ASP A 115 22.18 -15.63 13.77
C ASP A 115 20.82 -14.91 13.74
N GLY A 116 20.08 -14.88 14.86
CA GLY A 116 18.89 -14.03 15.04
C GLY A 116 17.52 -14.69 14.81
N GLN A 117 17.45 -16.01 14.62
CA GLN A 117 16.19 -16.78 14.58
C GLN A 117 15.84 -17.37 15.96
N LEU A 118 14.54 -17.48 16.27
CA LEU A 118 14.05 -18.07 17.53
C LEU A 118 13.72 -19.55 17.35
N PHE A 119 14.34 -20.38 18.19
CA PHE A 119 14.07 -21.82 18.25
C PHE A 119 13.49 -22.22 19.60
N VAL A 120 12.57 -23.19 19.57
CA VAL A 120 11.81 -23.70 20.73
C VAL A 120 11.74 -25.23 20.68
N TRP A 121 11.67 -25.87 21.84
CA TRP A 121 11.53 -27.33 21.99
C TRP A 121 10.96 -27.64 23.37
N GLY A 122 10.47 -28.86 23.57
CA GLY A 122 9.86 -29.32 24.81
C GLY A 122 8.36 -29.59 24.69
N ASP A 123 7.65 -29.44 25.80
CA ASP A 123 6.20 -29.60 25.86
C ASP A 123 5.48 -28.42 25.19
N ASN A 124 4.35 -28.71 24.54
CA ASN A 124 3.48 -27.73 23.89
C ASN A 124 1.99 -27.90 24.28
N SER A 125 1.71 -28.57 25.40
CA SER A 125 0.34 -28.85 25.89
C SER A 125 -0.57 -27.61 25.98
N HIS A 126 0.01 -26.44 26.24
CA HIS A 126 -0.71 -25.16 26.33
C HIS A 126 -0.27 -24.16 25.24
N GLY A 127 0.50 -24.62 24.23
CA GLY A 127 1.04 -23.75 23.18
C GLY A 127 2.27 -22.93 23.58
N GLN A 128 2.96 -23.28 24.67
CA GLN A 128 4.11 -22.54 25.22
C GLN A 128 5.34 -22.48 24.30
N LEU A 129 5.37 -23.31 23.24
CA LEU A 129 6.37 -23.21 22.17
C LEU A 129 5.99 -22.16 21.10
N GLY A 130 4.71 -21.81 20.96
CA GLY A 130 4.26 -20.81 19.98
C GLY A 130 4.20 -21.33 18.53
N LEU A 131 4.10 -22.64 18.34
CA LEU A 131 4.10 -23.34 17.04
C LEU A 131 2.69 -23.70 16.51
N ASN A 132 1.65 -23.05 17.02
CA ASN A 132 0.22 -23.39 16.87
C ASN A 132 -0.26 -24.55 17.76
N LYS A 133 -1.59 -24.69 17.85
CA LYS A 133 -2.29 -25.64 18.74
C LYS A 133 -2.11 -27.10 18.32
N ASP A 134 -2.04 -27.36 17.01
CA ASP A 134 -2.01 -28.71 16.45
C ASP A 134 -0.61 -29.34 16.44
N HIS A 135 0.41 -28.59 16.89
CA HIS A 135 1.78 -29.07 16.92
C HIS A 135 2.04 -29.79 18.26
N PRO A 136 2.25 -31.12 18.27
CA PRO A 136 2.65 -31.82 19.49
C PRO A 136 4.03 -31.31 19.94
N GLY A 137 4.32 -31.36 21.24
CA GLY A 137 5.65 -31.01 21.76
C GLY A 137 6.78 -31.70 20.98
N SER A 138 7.93 -31.04 20.86
CA SER A 138 9.05 -31.53 20.04
C SER A 138 10.32 -31.63 20.89
N PRO A 139 10.98 -32.79 20.97
CA PRO A 139 12.28 -32.90 21.64
C PRO A 139 13.40 -32.22 20.84
N SER A 140 13.16 -31.90 19.56
CA SER A 140 14.09 -31.17 18.69
C SER A 140 13.69 -29.69 18.54
N ALA A 141 14.70 -28.84 18.31
CA ALA A 141 14.54 -27.42 18.09
C ALA A 141 13.72 -27.12 16.82
N GLN A 142 12.65 -26.34 16.98
CA GLN A 142 11.74 -25.90 15.94
C GLN A 142 11.78 -24.38 15.78
N HIS A 143 11.70 -23.87 14.56
CA HIS A 143 11.73 -22.44 14.27
C HIS A 143 10.36 -21.78 14.50
N VAL A 144 10.32 -20.70 15.28
CA VAL A 144 9.10 -19.90 15.50
C VAL A 144 8.93 -18.91 14.35
N GLN A 145 8.32 -19.37 13.25
CA GLN A 145 8.15 -18.58 12.02
C GLN A 145 7.38 -17.27 12.23
N SER A 146 6.46 -17.24 13.20
CA SER A 146 5.63 -16.06 13.54
C SER A 146 6.44 -14.85 14.03
N LEU A 147 7.63 -15.07 14.60
CA LEU A 147 8.54 -14.01 15.05
C LEU A 147 9.73 -13.79 14.09
N SER A 148 9.72 -14.41 12.91
CA SER A 148 10.79 -14.26 11.91
C SER A 148 10.96 -12.78 11.52
N GLY A 149 12.21 -12.30 11.54
CA GLY A 149 12.55 -10.91 11.19
C GLY A 149 12.32 -9.88 12.30
N ILE A 150 11.78 -10.27 13.46
CA ILE A 150 11.64 -9.39 14.62
C ILE A 150 12.97 -9.38 15.41
N PRO A 151 13.57 -8.21 15.65
CA PRO A 151 14.81 -8.09 16.41
C PRO A 151 14.57 -8.32 17.91
N LEU A 152 14.69 -9.56 18.38
CA LEU A 152 14.47 -9.92 19.78
C LEU A 152 15.65 -9.54 20.68
N ALA A 153 15.35 -8.84 21.77
CA ALA A 153 16.30 -8.44 22.82
C ALA A 153 16.42 -9.48 23.93
N GLN A 154 15.31 -10.11 24.30
CA GLN A 154 15.22 -11.08 25.39
C GLN A 154 14.09 -12.08 25.13
N ILE A 155 14.29 -13.33 25.56
CA ILE A 155 13.23 -14.33 25.74
C ILE A 155 13.15 -14.69 27.21
N SER A 156 11.94 -14.92 27.71
CA SER A 156 11.69 -15.41 29.06
C SER A 156 10.66 -16.53 29.01
N ALA A 157 10.94 -17.66 29.65
CA ALA A 157 10.02 -18.78 29.79
C ALA A 157 9.63 -18.94 31.26
N GLY A 158 8.34 -19.09 31.52
CA GLY A 158 7.77 -19.38 32.83
C GLY A 158 7.49 -20.87 33.00
N GLY A 159 6.46 -21.21 33.79
CA GLY A 159 5.98 -22.60 33.92
C GLY A 159 5.47 -23.15 32.58
N ASP A 160 4.30 -22.67 32.16
CA ASP A 160 3.63 -23.11 30.92
C ASP A 160 3.40 -21.96 29.93
N HIS A 161 4.21 -20.89 29.99
CA HIS A 161 4.07 -19.71 29.15
C HIS A 161 5.43 -19.10 28.80
N SER A 162 5.47 -18.34 27.72
CA SER A 162 6.69 -17.80 27.13
C SER A 162 6.47 -16.38 26.65
N PHE A 163 7.54 -15.60 26.72
CA PHE A 163 7.57 -14.20 26.35
C PHE A 163 8.78 -13.87 25.49
N GLY A 164 8.57 -12.99 24.51
CA GLY A 164 9.61 -12.34 23.72
C GLY A 164 9.56 -10.83 23.88
N LEU A 165 10.73 -10.21 24.06
CA LEU A 165 10.90 -8.76 24.09
C LEU A 165 11.66 -8.35 22.82
N SER A 166 11.12 -7.44 22.01
CA SER A 166 11.88 -6.85 20.90
C SER A 166 12.80 -5.71 21.36
N LEU A 167 13.80 -5.39 20.55
CA LEU A 167 14.73 -4.28 20.78
C LEU A 167 14.04 -2.91 20.79
N SER A 168 12.83 -2.78 20.23
CA SER A 168 12.02 -1.55 20.34
C SER A 168 11.22 -1.46 21.64
N GLY A 169 11.16 -2.55 22.41
CA GLY A 169 10.41 -2.65 23.67
C GLY A 169 8.98 -3.18 23.50
N VAL A 170 8.64 -3.79 22.36
CA VAL A 170 7.37 -4.51 22.17
C VAL A 170 7.43 -5.88 22.83
N VAL A 171 6.35 -6.27 23.51
CA VAL A 171 6.26 -7.53 24.25
C VAL A 171 5.29 -8.49 23.57
N PHE A 172 5.77 -9.72 23.35
CA PHE A 172 5.02 -10.85 22.79
C PHE A 172 4.84 -11.90 23.88
N GLY A 173 3.61 -12.36 24.11
CA GLY A 173 3.30 -13.43 25.08
C GLY A 173 2.52 -14.58 24.43
N TRP A 174 2.80 -15.81 24.84
CA TRP A 174 2.11 -17.03 24.40
C TRP A 174 2.20 -18.17 25.43
N GLY A 175 1.37 -19.19 25.28
CA GLY A 175 1.21 -20.32 26.18
C GLY A 175 -0.06 -20.24 27.04
N LYS A 176 0.01 -20.84 28.22
CA LYS A 176 -1.06 -20.90 29.21
C LYS A 176 -1.42 -19.52 29.76
N ASN A 177 -2.71 -19.25 29.92
CA ASN A 177 -3.22 -17.99 30.45
C ASN A 177 -4.33 -18.16 31.51
N SER A 178 -4.49 -19.32 32.11
CA SER A 178 -5.56 -19.61 33.08
C SER A 178 -5.65 -18.65 34.27
N ALA A 179 -4.54 -18.02 34.68
CA ALA A 179 -4.47 -17.03 35.75
C ALA A 179 -4.30 -15.58 35.25
N GLY A 180 -4.36 -15.37 33.93
CA GLY A 180 -4.05 -14.07 33.29
C GLY A 180 -2.55 -13.77 33.19
N GLN A 181 -1.68 -14.79 33.28
CA GLN A 181 -0.21 -14.64 33.24
C GLN A 181 0.36 -14.09 31.93
N LEU A 182 -0.47 -13.99 30.89
CA LEU A 182 -0.13 -13.32 29.63
C LEU A 182 -0.49 -11.83 29.60
N GLY A 183 -1.36 -11.34 30.50
CA GLY A 183 -1.66 -9.91 30.60
C GLY A 183 -2.61 -9.35 29.52
N PHE A 184 -3.43 -10.20 28.90
CA PHE A 184 -4.38 -9.79 27.84
C PHE A 184 -5.72 -9.27 28.35
N GLY A 185 -5.96 -9.31 29.67
CA GLY A 185 -7.26 -9.00 30.25
C GLY A 185 -8.27 -10.14 30.21
N ASP A 186 -7.83 -11.32 29.77
CA ASP A 186 -8.60 -12.55 29.70
C ASP A 186 -7.81 -13.71 30.33
N THR A 187 -8.44 -14.89 30.37
CA THR A 187 -7.83 -16.14 30.85
C THR A 187 -7.64 -17.17 29.73
N THR A 188 -7.57 -16.71 28.48
CA THR A 188 -7.55 -17.59 27.30
C THR A 188 -6.12 -17.85 26.84
N ASP A 189 -5.77 -19.13 26.71
CA ASP A 189 -4.45 -19.57 26.22
C ASP A 189 -4.17 -19.05 24.81
N ARG A 190 -2.91 -18.71 24.53
CA ARG A 190 -2.47 -18.24 23.21
C ARG A 190 -1.43 -19.18 22.66
N HIS A 191 -1.77 -19.95 21.63
CA HIS A 191 -0.85 -20.94 21.05
C HIS A 191 0.15 -20.36 20.05
N ILE A 192 0.11 -19.05 19.81
CA ILE A 192 1.04 -18.30 18.97
C ILE A 192 1.45 -17.00 19.68
N PRO A 193 2.70 -16.52 19.45
CA PRO A 193 3.17 -15.23 19.97
C PRO A 193 2.18 -14.11 19.68
N THR A 194 1.73 -13.42 20.71
CA THR A 194 0.73 -12.35 20.60
C THR A 194 1.21 -11.04 21.24
N VAL A 195 1.03 -9.89 20.56
CA VAL A 195 1.43 -8.57 21.11
C VAL A 195 0.54 -8.15 22.27
N ILE A 196 1.16 -7.82 23.41
CA ILE A 196 0.46 -7.28 24.58
C ILE A 196 0.34 -5.76 24.46
N LYS A 197 -0.77 -5.31 23.84
CA LYS A 197 -1.00 -3.89 23.51
C LYS A 197 -0.93 -2.96 24.72
N SER A 198 -1.30 -3.42 25.91
CA SER A 198 -1.29 -2.63 27.16
C SER A 198 0.13 -2.22 27.60
N LEU A 199 1.16 -2.94 27.17
CA LEU A 199 2.57 -2.63 27.44
C LEU A 199 3.25 -1.84 26.31
N ASN A 200 2.57 -1.66 25.17
CA ASN A 200 3.13 -0.85 24.08
C ASN A 200 3.38 0.59 24.56
N GLN A 201 4.43 1.21 24.03
CA GLN A 201 4.89 2.57 24.40
C GLN A 201 5.46 2.72 25.83
N LYS A 202 5.34 1.70 26.69
CA LYS A 202 5.97 1.71 28.03
C LYS A 202 7.49 1.46 28.00
N LYS A 203 8.07 1.20 26.82
CA LYS A 203 9.50 0.97 26.59
C LYS A 203 10.06 -0.09 27.55
N ILE A 204 9.50 -1.29 27.49
CA ILE A 204 9.95 -2.41 28.31
C ILE A 204 11.40 -2.77 27.93
N VAL A 205 12.22 -2.99 28.96
CA VAL A 205 13.66 -3.32 28.81
C VAL A 205 14.00 -4.69 29.38
N SER A 206 13.15 -5.26 30.23
CA SER A 206 13.33 -6.61 30.75
C SER A 206 11.99 -7.26 31.09
N ILE A 207 11.96 -8.59 30.93
CA ILE A 207 10.83 -9.46 31.28
C ILE A 207 11.36 -10.60 32.15
N SER A 208 10.60 -11.00 33.15
CA SER A 208 10.83 -12.24 33.89
C SER A 208 9.51 -12.96 34.11
N CYS A 209 9.47 -14.22 33.73
CA CYS A 209 8.34 -15.12 33.94
C CYS A 209 8.57 -15.95 35.20
N GLY A 210 7.53 -16.11 36.01
CA GLY A 210 7.48 -17.03 37.15
C GLY A 210 6.70 -18.30 36.80
N GLY A 211 6.18 -19.00 37.82
CA GLY A 211 5.35 -20.19 37.59
C GLY A 211 4.06 -19.86 36.84
N GLU A 212 3.25 -18.98 37.43
CA GLU A 212 1.94 -18.55 36.91
C GLU A 212 1.76 -17.03 36.95
N HIS A 213 2.86 -16.27 36.96
CA HIS A 213 2.84 -14.81 36.91
C HIS A 213 4.00 -14.27 36.08
N THR A 214 3.88 -13.03 35.61
CA THR A 214 4.92 -12.35 34.83
C THR A 214 5.18 -10.97 35.42
N ALA A 215 6.45 -10.57 35.43
CA ALA A 215 6.89 -9.22 35.76
C ALA A 215 7.65 -8.59 34.59
N THR A 216 7.41 -7.30 34.34
CA THR A 216 8.10 -6.52 33.31
C THR A 216 8.67 -5.24 33.90
N LEU A 217 9.82 -4.81 33.37
CA LEU A 217 10.51 -3.60 33.78
C LEU A 217 10.61 -2.64 32.60
N SER A 218 10.14 -1.40 32.79
CA SER A 218 10.30 -0.32 31.82
C SER A 218 11.65 0.38 31.93
N LYS A 219 12.07 1.07 30.87
CA LYS A 219 13.28 1.91 30.87
C LYS A 219 13.27 2.99 31.97
N GLY A 220 12.08 3.41 32.40
CA GLY A 220 11.90 4.41 33.48
C GLY A 220 11.93 3.84 34.90
N GLY A 221 12.24 2.55 35.08
CA GLY A 221 12.27 1.91 36.40
C GLY A 221 10.90 1.46 36.91
N THR A 222 9.81 1.64 36.15
CA THR A 222 8.48 1.16 36.55
C THR A 222 8.35 -0.35 36.35
N VAL A 223 7.86 -1.06 37.37
CA VAL A 223 7.58 -2.49 37.37
C VAL A 223 6.10 -2.76 37.18
N PHE A 224 5.76 -3.62 36.23
CA PHE A 224 4.40 -4.12 36.02
C PHE A 224 4.35 -5.62 36.28
N THR A 225 3.34 -6.08 36.99
CA THR A 225 3.11 -7.49 37.34
C THR A 225 1.69 -7.90 36.99
N PHE A 226 1.52 -9.16 36.58
CA PHE A 226 0.23 -9.75 36.21
C PHE A 226 0.28 -11.29 36.27
N GLY A 227 -0.87 -11.94 36.28
CA GLY A 227 -1.05 -13.38 36.48
C GLY A 227 -1.56 -13.73 37.87
N SER A 228 -1.13 -14.88 38.38
CA SER A 228 -1.55 -15.38 39.70
C SER A 228 -1.09 -14.47 40.83
N GLY A 229 -2.01 -14.13 41.74
CA GLY A 229 -1.77 -13.36 42.95
C GLY A 229 -1.90 -14.16 44.24
N GLY A 230 -2.32 -15.43 44.21
CA GLY A 230 -2.65 -16.23 45.40
C GLY A 230 -1.52 -16.45 46.43
N SER A 231 -0.29 -16.11 46.07
CA SER A 231 0.89 -16.12 46.96
C SER A 231 1.38 -14.72 47.34
N GLY A 232 0.78 -13.65 46.81
CA GLY A 232 1.22 -12.26 46.97
C GLY A 232 2.33 -11.85 45.99
N GLN A 233 2.62 -12.67 44.98
CA GLN A 233 3.78 -12.56 44.08
C GLN A 233 3.73 -11.37 43.11
N LEU A 234 2.59 -10.67 43.08
CA LEU A 234 2.38 -9.46 42.29
C LEU A 234 2.69 -8.17 43.08
N GLY A 235 2.70 -8.20 44.41
CA GLY A 235 3.09 -7.02 45.20
C GLY A 235 2.06 -5.89 45.27
N HIS A 236 0.79 -6.17 44.95
CA HIS A 236 -0.29 -5.15 44.93
C HIS A 236 -1.08 -5.01 46.24
N ASN A 237 -0.52 -5.47 47.37
CA ASN A 237 -1.23 -5.58 48.64
C ASN A 237 -2.54 -6.40 48.52
N SER A 238 -2.53 -7.41 47.64
CA SER A 238 -3.68 -8.25 47.32
C SER A 238 -3.22 -9.68 47.04
N PHE A 239 -4.13 -10.63 47.21
CA PHE A 239 -3.95 -12.04 46.82
C PHE A 239 -4.78 -12.43 45.59
N LYS A 240 -5.43 -11.45 44.94
CA LYS A 240 -6.21 -11.67 43.72
C LYS A 240 -5.30 -11.72 42.49
N ASP A 241 -5.72 -12.49 41.51
CA ASP A 241 -5.09 -12.55 40.20
C ASP A 241 -5.32 -11.23 39.45
N GLU A 242 -4.35 -10.85 38.62
CA GLU A 242 -4.40 -9.64 37.81
C GLU A 242 -4.26 -10.02 36.34
N HIS A 243 -5.34 -9.90 35.56
CA HIS A 243 -5.33 -10.28 34.15
C HIS A 243 -4.75 -9.20 33.22
N HIS A 244 -4.53 -7.99 33.75
CA HIS A 244 -3.88 -6.90 33.04
C HIS A 244 -2.57 -6.51 33.73
N PRO A 245 -1.55 -6.06 32.98
CA PRO A 245 -0.33 -5.53 33.57
C PRO A 245 -0.63 -4.37 34.51
N ARG A 246 -0.41 -4.59 35.81
CA ARG A 246 -0.66 -3.61 36.86
C ARG A 246 0.66 -3.14 37.43
N VAL A 247 0.73 -1.84 37.66
CA VAL A 247 1.89 -1.19 38.28
C VAL A 247 2.02 -1.61 39.74
N VAL A 248 3.24 -1.92 40.19
CA VAL A 248 3.55 -2.10 41.61
C VAL A 248 3.74 -0.72 42.27
N ALA A 249 2.66 -0.18 42.84
CA ALA A 249 2.60 1.20 43.34
C ALA A 249 3.69 1.52 44.38
N GLU A 250 4.00 0.57 45.27
CA GLU A 250 5.04 0.73 46.31
C GLU A 250 6.46 0.91 45.77
N LEU A 251 6.70 0.52 44.51
CA LEU A 251 7.99 0.70 43.84
C LEU A 251 7.97 1.90 42.88
N TRP A 252 6.86 2.63 42.79
CA TRP A 252 6.73 3.78 41.90
C TRP A 252 7.68 4.91 42.35
N GLY A 253 8.38 5.51 41.39
CA GLY A 253 9.40 6.54 41.65
C GLY A 253 10.75 6.01 42.12
N SER A 254 10.88 4.71 42.41
CA SER A 254 12.18 4.07 42.63
C SER A 254 12.83 3.70 41.29
N GLU A 255 14.13 3.95 41.15
CA GLU A 255 14.89 3.52 39.97
C GLU A 255 15.23 2.02 40.07
N VAL A 256 14.24 1.18 39.75
CA VAL A 256 14.42 -0.28 39.68
C VAL A 256 15.37 -0.64 38.55
N SER A 257 16.38 -1.43 38.86
CA SER A 257 17.41 -1.85 37.91
C SER A 257 17.21 -3.28 37.39
N GLN A 258 16.64 -4.17 38.21
CA GLN A 258 16.46 -5.58 37.86
C GLN A 258 15.19 -6.14 38.51
N VAL A 259 14.49 -7.01 37.77
CA VAL A 259 13.37 -7.82 38.26
C VAL A 259 13.58 -9.27 37.88
N THR A 260 13.32 -10.20 38.80
CA THR A 260 13.35 -11.65 38.53
C THR A 260 12.24 -12.35 39.29
N CYS A 261 11.61 -13.32 38.65
CA CYS A 261 10.51 -14.10 39.20
C CYS A 261 10.99 -15.53 39.50
N GLY A 262 10.68 -16.02 40.69
CA GLY A 262 10.71 -17.45 41.01
C GLY A 262 9.35 -18.09 40.79
N ARG A 263 9.11 -19.26 41.38
CA ARG A 263 7.85 -20.00 41.17
C ARG A 263 6.62 -19.24 41.67
N HIS A 264 6.72 -18.72 42.89
CA HIS A 264 5.63 -18.05 43.61
C HIS A 264 6.08 -16.74 44.28
N TYR A 265 7.21 -16.16 43.85
CA TYR A 265 7.74 -14.91 44.39
C TYR A 265 8.43 -14.08 43.31
N THR A 266 8.60 -12.80 43.60
CA THR A 266 9.28 -11.82 42.74
C THR A 266 10.32 -11.08 43.58
N LEU A 267 11.50 -10.90 42.99
CA LEU A 267 12.59 -10.11 43.57
C LEU A 267 12.87 -8.90 42.69
N VAL A 268 13.11 -7.76 43.34
CA VAL A 268 13.39 -6.49 42.67
C VAL A 268 14.63 -5.85 43.28
N SER A 269 15.55 -5.38 42.45
CA SER A 269 16.71 -4.60 42.89
C SER A 269 16.52 -3.12 42.56
N VAL A 270 16.76 -2.25 43.53
CA VAL A 270 16.71 -0.79 43.35
C VAL A 270 18.13 -0.26 43.45
N ALA A 271 18.69 0.22 42.34
CA ALA A 271 20.10 0.62 42.26
C ALA A 271 20.40 1.84 43.16
N SER A 272 19.53 2.84 43.15
CA SER A 272 19.70 4.08 43.92
C SER A 272 19.78 3.84 45.44
N SER A 273 19.06 2.84 45.95
CA SER A 273 19.04 2.51 47.38
C SER A 273 19.92 1.32 47.75
N LYS A 274 20.51 0.62 46.77
CA LYS A 274 21.23 -0.67 46.94
C LYS A 274 20.41 -1.72 47.71
N ARG A 275 19.08 -1.64 47.68
CA ARG A 275 18.17 -2.57 48.38
C ARG A 275 17.56 -3.58 47.43
N ILE A 276 17.32 -4.78 47.95
CA ILE A 276 16.54 -5.84 47.28
C ILE A 276 15.19 -5.93 47.97
N TYR A 277 14.11 -5.90 47.21
CA TYR A 277 12.74 -6.12 47.66
C TYR A 277 12.27 -7.50 47.24
N SER A 278 11.48 -8.15 48.09
CA SER A 278 10.86 -9.45 47.80
C SER A 278 9.37 -9.45 48.16
N PHE A 279 8.54 -10.05 47.31
CA PHE A 279 7.11 -10.26 47.55
C PHE A 279 6.64 -11.58 46.92
N GLY A 280 5.60 -12.20 47.46
CA GLY A 280 5.17 -13.57 47.18
C GLY A 280 5.33 -14.55 48.33
N CYS A 281 5.29 -15.85 47.99
CA CYS A 281 5.50 -16.97 48.91
C CYS A 281 6.92 -17.51 48.75
N TRP A 282 7.69 -17.47 49.83
CA TRP A 282 9.04 -18.06 49.88
C TRP A 282 9.32 -18.72 51.22
N ILE A 283 10.36 -19.55 51.25
CA ILE A 283 10.77 -20.36 52.41
C ILE A 283 11.93 -19.66 53.14
N GLN A 284 11.78 -19.40 54.44
CA GLN A 284 12.88 -18.89 55.29
C GLN A 284 13.80 -20.03 55.77
N GLY A 285 15.10 -19.93 55.44
CA GLY A 285 16.12 -20.95 55.76
C GLY A 285 16.89 -20.75 57.07
N LYS A 286 16.36 -20.03 58.06
CA LYS A 286 17.16 -19.61 59.23
C LYS A 286 17.62 -20.76 60.14
N LEU A 287 16.89 -21.90 60.21
CA LEU A 287 17.15 -22.97 61.21
C LEU A 287 16.31 -24.24 60.96
N GLY A 288 16.30 -24.82 59.76
CA GLY A 288 15.62 -26.11 59.50
C GLY A 288 14.08 -26.15 59.63
N ASN A 289 13.45 -25.11 60.17
CA ASN A 289 12.01 -25.09 60.50
C ASN A 289 11.09 -24.66 59.34
N CYS A 290 11.61 -24.46 58.12
CA CYS A 290 10.90 -24.24 56.85
C CYS A 290 9.54 -23.51 56.92
N LYS A 291 9.44 -22.34 57.57
CA LYS A 291 8.19 -21.57 57.60
C LYS A 291 7.97 -20.84 56.27
N MET A 292 6.81 -21.07 55.65
CA MET A 292 6.33 -20.33 54.46
C MET A 292 5.80 -18.97 54.88
N ILE A 293 6.33 -17.90 54.28
CA ILE A 293 5.84 -16.54 54.52
C ILE A 293 5.29 -16.01 53.20
N LYS A 294 4.01 -15.64 53.20
CA LYS A 294 3.37 -14.92 52.10
C LYS A 294 3.41 -13.42 52.38
N LYS A 295 4.02 -12.63 51.49
CA LYS A 295 4.00 -11.17 51.53
C LYS A 295 3.37 -10.63 50.26
N SER A 296 2.24 -9.93 50.38
CA SER A 296 1.54 -9.31 49.25
C SER A 296 2.06 -7.91 48.88
N VAL A 297 3.06 -7.40 49.61
CA VAL A 297 3.64 -6.06 49.45
C VAL A 297 5.17 -6.19 49.35
N PRO A 298 5.85 -5.40 48.50
CA PRO A 298 7.30 -5.39 48.41
C PRO A 298 7.97 -5.15 49.76
N PHE A 299 8.71 -6.15 50.25
CA PHE A 299 9.40 -6.07 51.54
C PHE A 299 10.91 -5.93 51.34
N PRO A 300 11.57 -4.89 51.90
CA PRO A 300 13.01 -4.71 51.75
C PRO A 300 13.80 -5.73 52.57
N TYR A 301 14.75 -6.39 51.95
CA TYR A 301 15.78 -7.17 52.62
C TYR A 301 17.02 -6.31 52.88
N LEU A 302 17.47 -6.25 54.14
CA LEU A 302 18.80 -5.74 54.47
C LEU A 302 19.83 -6.84 54.20
N LEU A 303 20.67 -6.61 53.19
CA LEU A 303 21.95 -7.29 53.05
C LEU A 303 22.90 -6.82 54.16
N HIS A 304 23.86 -7.65 54.55
CA HIS A 304 24.82 -7.38 55.63
C HIS A 304 25.39 -5.95 55.52
N THR A 305 25.52 -5.26 56.65
CA THR A 305 26.02 -3.87 56.74
C THR A 305 27.41 -3.68 56.15
N GLU A 306 28.25 -4.73 56.11
CA GLU A 306 29.58 -4.75 55.45
C GLU A 306 29.50 -4.71 53.91
N CYS A 307 28.41 -5.17 53.30
CA CYS A 307 28.27 -5.22 51.83
C CYS A 307 27.83 -3.89 51.21
N ASN A 308 27.19 -3.01 51.98
CA ASN A 308 26.46 -1.86 51.43
C ASN A 308 27.37 -0.73 50.89
N HIS A 309 28.65 -0.70 51.27
CA HIS A 309 29.53 0.41 50.94
C HIS A 309 30.49 0.10 49.77
N GLU A 310 31.03 -1.12 49.66
CA GLU A 310 32.02 -1.47 48.62
C GLU A 310 31.48 -2.24 47.40
N TYR A 311 30.26 -2.79 47.48
CA TYR A 311 29.75 -3.72 46.48
C TYR A 311 28.44 -3.24 45.84
N THR A 312 28.32 -3.45 44.52
CA THR A 312 27.09 -3.19 43.75
C THR A 312 26.54 -4.50 43.18
N THR A 313 25.21 -4.59 43.08
CA THR A 313 24.53 -5.79 42.57
C THR A 313 24.78 -5.93 41.06
N GLU A 314 25.45 -7.02 40.66
CA GLU A 314 25.70 -7.35 39.25
C GLU A 314 24.46 -8.03 38.64
N LYS A 315 23.96 -9.07 39.31
CA LYS A 315 22.88 -9.92 38.79
C LYS A 315 22.07 -10.54 39.93
N LEU A 316 20.76 -10.39 39.84
CA LEU A 316 19.76 -11.05 40.67
C LEU A 316 19.24 -12.29 39.93
N ILE A 317 19.12 -13.43 40.61
CA ILE A 317 18.67 -14.69 40.02
C ILE A 317 17.63 -15.31 40.97
N ALA A 318 16.41 -15.49 40.49
CA ALA A 318 15.44 -16.35 41.12
C ALA A 318 15.42 -17.71 40.42
N GLY A 319 15.78 -18.77 41.15
CA GLY A 319 15.38 -20.13 40.84
C GLY A 319 14.01 -20.42 41.44
N GLU A 320 13.55 -21.66 41.28
CA GLU A 320 12.18 -22.03 41.64
C GLU A 320 11.86 -21.73 43.12
N ASN A 321 12.73 -22.21 44.03
CA ASN A 321 12.66 -21.99 45.49
C ASN A 321 13.97 -21.41 46.09
N HIS A 322 14.90 -21.00 45.23
CA HIS A 322 16.23 -20.53 45.61
C HIS A 322 16.52 -19.18 44.99
N SER A 323 17.19 -18.31 45.73
CA SER A 323 17.52 -16.97 45.28
C SER A 323 18.99 -16.69 45.44
N PHE A 324 19.57 -16.02 44.44
CA PHE A 324 20.99 -15.68 44.39
C PHE A 324 21.16 -14.22 44.00
N ALA A 325 22.16 -13.57 44.59
CA ALA A 325 22.58 -12.23 44.23
C ALA A 325 24.11 -12.20 44.08
N LEU A 326 24.56 -11.84 42.88
CA LEU A 326 25.96 -11.64 42.56
C LEU A 326 26.31 -10.16 42.75
N PHE A 327 27.41 -9.92 43.46
CA PHE A 327 27.93 -8.60 43.77
C PHE A 327 29.38 -8.46 43.31
N PHE A 328 29.74 -7.32 42.74
CA PHE A 328 31.12 -7.00 42.36
C PHE A 328 31.64 -5.80 43.15
N LYS A 329 32.97 -5.75 43.34
CA LYS A 329 33.65 -4.65 44.03
C LYS A 329 33.88 -3.52 43.02
N GLU A 330 33.48 -2.29 43.33
CA GLU A 330 33.69 -1.14 42.44
C GLU A 330 35.18 -0.77 42.37
N LEU A 331 35.89 -1.25 41.34
CA LEU A 331 37.14 -0.64 40.87
C LEU A 331 36.91 -0.06 39.47
N GLY A 332 36.58 1.23 39.41
CA GLY A 332 36.49 2.00 38.16
C GLY A 332 35.28 1.68 37.29
N LYS A 333 34.77 2.70 36.59
CA LYS A 333 33.59 2.64 35.70
C LYS A 333 33.81 1.69 34.52
N SER A 334 33.66 0.38 34.71
CA SER A 334 33.38 -0.54 33.61
C SER A 334 31.87 -0.64 33.42
N LYS A 335 31.38 -0.16 32.27
CA LYS A 335 29.97 -0.30 31.87
C LYS A 335 29.63 -1.80 31.80
N PRO A 336 28.42 -2.22 32.18
CA PRO A 336 28.00 -3.61 32.04
C PRO A 336 28.10 -4.03 30.57
N ASN A 337 28.70 -5.20 30.34
CA ASN A 337 28.95 -5.76 29.02
C ASN A 337 27.68 -5.76 28.16
N PRO A 338 27.69 -5.10 26.98
CA PRO A 338 26.60 -5.20 26.03
C PRO A 338 26.69 -6.53 25.26
N ILE A 339 25.60 -6.87 24.58
CA ILE A 339 25.39 -8.05 23.71
C ILE A 339 24.85 -9.27 24.47
N ARG A 340 23.56 -9.22 24.81
CA ARG A 340 22.70 -10.41 24.96
C ARG A 340 21.63 -10.55 23.86
N GLY A 341 21.54 -9.57 22.95
CA GLY A 341 20.56 -9.55 21.86
C GLY A 341 21.17 -9.71 20.46
N VAL A 342 20.31 -9.65 19.45
CA VAL A 342 20.66 -9.67 18.01
C VAL A 342 21.71 -8.60 17.67
N LEU A 343 22.65 -8.91 16.78
CA LEU A 343 23.68 -7.96 16.35
C LEU A 343 23.04 -6.84 15.52
N THR A 344 23.25 -5.59 15.92
CA THR A 344 22.72 -4.41 15.22
C THR A 344 23.84 -3.43 14.90
N LEU A 345 23.73 -2.76 13.75
CA LEU A 345 24.53 -1.61 13.42
C LEU A 345 24.39 -0.54 14.50
N ASN A 346 25.50 0.07 14.91
CA ASN A 346 25.51 1.18 15.84
C ASN A 346 26.49 2.25 15.37
N ASP A 347 26.29 3.48 15.84
CA ASP A 347 27.04 4.66 15.39
C ASP A 347 28.56 4.47 15.52
N ARG A 348 29.03 3.76 16.55
CA ARG A 348 30.47 3.47 16.71
C ARG A 348 31.01 2.51 15.67
N MET A 349 30.21 1.54 15.23
CA MET A 349 30.60 0.65 14.13
C MET A 349 30.68 1.44 12.83
N ILE A 350 29.69 2.29 12.58
CA ILE A 350 29.66 3.18 11.42
C ILE A 350 30.90 4.09 11.40
N ASP A 351 31.17 4.79 12.51
CA ASP A 351 32.33 5.67 12.63
C ASP A 351 33.65 4.93 12.39
N ARG A 352 33.78 3.68 12.85
CA ARG A 352 34.96 2.84 12.59
C ARG A 352 35.09 2.47 11.12
N TRP A 353 33.98 2.11 10.47
CA TRP A 353 33.97 1.73 9.05
C TRP A 353 34.29 2.93 8.15
N VAL A 354 33.75 4.11 8.47
CA VAL A 354 33.96 5.35 7.70
C VAL A 354 35.35 5.94 7.95
N SER A 355 35.91 5.78 9.16
CA SER A 355 37.26 6.29 9.49
C SER A 355 38.42 5.40 9.02
N GLU A 356 38.15 4.32 8.27
CA GLU A 356 39.13 3.35 7.76
C GLU A 356 40.11 2.79 8.80
N ARG A 357 39.76 2.86 10.10
CA ARG A 357 40.63 2.43 11.19
C ARG A 357 40.79 0.91 11.29
N ASP A 358 39.84 0.16 10.76
CA ASP A 358 39.82 -1.29 10.75
C ASP A 358 40.15 -1.84 9.34
N SER A 359 40.83 -2.99 9.26
CA SER A 359 41.10 -3.63 7.97
C SER A 359 39.81 -4.01 7.24
N TRP A 360 39.79 -3.89 5.90
CA TRP A 360 38.64 -4.27 5.09
C TRP A 360 38.17 -5.72 5.31
N ALA A 361 39.08 -6.64 5.62
CA ALA A 361 38.72 -8.02 5.95
C ALA A 361 37.90 -8.13 7.25
N ALA A 362 38.23 -7.32 8.27
CA ALA A 362 37.48 -7.25 9.52
C ALA A 362 36.12 -6.57 9.31
N ILE A 363 36.10 -5.44 8.60
CA ILE A 363 34.85 -4.72 8.25
C ILE A 363 33.91 -5.63 7.45
N LYS A 364 34.42 -6.33 6.43
CA LYS A 364 33.65 -7.30 5.63
C LYS A 364 33.07 -8.44 6.47
N LYS A 365 33.79 -8.90 7.49
CA LYS A 365 33.28 -9.92 8.43
C LYS A 365 32.17 -9.37 9.32
N GLU A 366 32.32 -8.15 9.85
CA GLU A 366 31.29 -7.49 10.66
C GLU A 366 30.03 -7.22 9.82
N ILE A 367 30.17 -6.73 8.59
CA ILE A 367 29.06 -6.52 7.66
C ILE A 367 28.32 -7.84 7.39
N LYS A 368 29.04 -8.93 7.05
CA LYS A 368 28.40 -10.24 6.86
C LYS A 368 27.61 -10.70 8.08
N GLN A 369 28.05 -10.36 9.28
CA GLN A 369 27.35 -10.69 10.52
C GLN A 369 26.14 -9.79 10.78
N VAL A 370 26.19 -8.49 10.44
CA VAL A 370 25.05 -7.57 10.57
C VAL A 370 23.96 -7.88 9.53
N PHE A 371 24.34 -8.35 8.35
CA PHE A 371 23.43 -8.69 7.24
C PHE A 371 23.09 -10.19 7.18
N SER A 372 23.47 -10.99 8.18
CA SER A 372 23.24 -12.45 8.19
C SER A 372 21.77 -12.85 8.35
N SER A 373 20.93 -11.96 8.90
CA SER A 373 19.50 -12.21 9.06
C SER A 373 18.64 -10.96 9.00
N ALA A 374 17.37 -11.18 8.71
CA ALA A 374 16.34 -10.14 8.69
C ALA A 374 16.20 -9.42 10.05
N ALA A 375 16.38 -10.14 11.17
CA ALA A 375 16.32 -9.55 12.51
C ALA A 375 17.50 -8.59 12.77
N CYS A 376 18.72 -8.96 12.35
CA CYS A 376 19.90 -8.08 12.48
C CYS A 376 19.73 -6.78 11.68
N LEU A 377 19.23 -6.90 10.44
CA LEU A 377 18.95 -5.73 9.60
C LEU A 377 17.86 -4.85 10.19
N ASN A 378 16.70 -5.44 10.55
CA ASN A 378 15.58 -4.70 11.12
C ASN A 378 16.00 -3.99 12.42
N GLY A 379 16.76 -4.69 13.28
CA GLY A 379 17.33 -4.14 14.51
C GLY A 379 18.25 -2.94 14.29
N SER A 380 19.02 -2.95 13.19
CA SER A 380 19.96 -1.88 12.83
C SER A 380 19.27 -0.55 12.50
N PHE A 381 18.03 -0.59 12.02
CA PHE A 381 17.27 0.60 11.62
C PHE A 381 16.15 0.99 12.61
N LEU A 382 16.13 0.43 13.83
CA LEU A 382 15.09 0.71 14.85
C LEU A 382 15.10 2.15 15.39
N LYS A 383 16.29 2.76 15.52
CA LYS A 383 16.43 4.12 16.07
C LYS A 383 16.23 5.22 15.04
N ALA A 384 16.32 4.89 13.76
CA ALA A 384 16.06 5.79 12.66
C ALA A 384 14.55 6.01 12.57
N ARG A 385 14.02 6.95 13.36
CA ARG A 385 12.63 7.39 13.24
C ARG A 385 12.32 7.99 11.87
N GLU A 386 13.38 8.38 11.15
CA GLU A 386 13.36 8.77 9.76
C GLU A 386 14.45 7.94 9.07
N LEU A 387 14.06 7.17 8.05
CA LEU A 387 14.98 6.57 7.10
C LEU A 387 15.62 7.72 6.29
N ASN A 388 16.54 8.46 6.90
CA ASN A 388 17.26 9.52 6.20
C ASN A 388 18.22 8.87 5.21
N CYS A 389 18.21 9.37 3.97
CA CYS A 389 19.04 8.90 2.84
C CYS A 389 20.54 8.73 3.18
N ILE A 390 21.03 9.38 4.23
CA ILE A 390 22.43 9.36 4.69
C ILE A 390 22.82 7.99 5.30
N GLN A 391 21.93 7.29 6.02
CA GLN A 391 22.26 5.96 6.57
C GLN A 391 22.34 4.87 5.48
N LEU A 392 21.76 5.14 4.30
CA LEU A 392 21.83 4.29 3.12
C LEU A 392 23.17 4.41 2.36
N GLU A 393 24.02 5.40 2.68
CA GLU A 393 25.36 5.53 2.07
C GLU A 393 26.31 4.41 2.53
N ILE A 394 26.19 3.92 3.76
CA ILE A 394 27.00 2.81 4.28
C ILE A 394 26.76 1.52 3.48
N LEU A 395 25.57 1.37 2.90
CA LEU A 395 25.25 0.25 2.01
C LEU A 395 25.93 0.32 0.63
N PHE A 396 26.44 1.49 0.20
CA PHE A 396 27.23 1.59 -1.04
C PHE A 396 28.52 0.77 -0.98
N LEU A 397 29.11 0.59 0.19
CA LEU A 397 30.34 -0.20 0.37
C LEU A 397 30.12 -1.71 0.12
N CYS A 398 28.87 -2.19 0.01
CA CYS A 398 28.53 -3.61 0.13
C CYS A 398 27.91 -4.26 -1.12
N ILE A 399 27.80 -3.56 -2.26
CA ILE A 399 26.93 -3.91 -3.40
C ILE A 399 27.05 -5.37 -3.89
N SER A 400 28.24 -5.99 -3.87
CA SER A 400 28.42 -7.39 -4.34
C SER A 400 27.89 -8.47 -3.38
N GLN A 401 27.73 -8.17 -2.09
CA GLN A 401 27.27 -9.12 -1.06
C GLN A 401 25.79 -8.96 -0.71
N VAL A 402 25.18 -7.83 -1.11
CA VAL A 402 23.78 -7.49 -0.82
C VAL A 402 22.80 -8.41 -1.58
N VAL A 403 23.16 -8.91 -2.77
CA VAL A 403 22.27 -9.76 -3.60
C VAL A 403 21.86 -11.04 -2.88
N GLN A 404 22.84 -11.80 -2.36
CA GLN A 404 22.59 -13.05 -1.64
C GLN A 404 21.77 -12.81 -0.36
N VAL A 405 22.05 -11.69 0.31
CA VAL A 405 21.33 -11.27 1.52
C VAL A 405 19.88 -10.92 1.17
N VAL A 406 19.63 -10.12 0.13
CA VAL A 406 18.29 -9.75 -0.32
C VAL A 406 17.50 -10.99 -0.75
N GLN A 407 18.11 -11.91 -1.50
CA GLN A 407 17.50 -13.18 -1.87
C GLN A 407 17.10 -14.02 -0.65
N GLN A 408 18.01 -14.16 0.32
CA GLN A 408 17.74 -14.87 1.56
C GLN A 408 16.63 -14.18 2.37
N MET A 409 16.63 -12.85 2.43
CA MET A 409 15.62 -12.06 3.13
C MET A 409 14.25 -12.22 2.49
N LEU A 410 14.14 -12.12 1.16
CA LEU A 410 12.88 -12.32 0.42
C LEU A 410 12.30 -13.72 0.68
N ARG A 411 13.15 -14.76 0.75
CA ARG A 411 12.73 -16.13 1.14
C ARG A 411 12.25 -16.22 2.60
N SER A 412 12.80 -15.39 3.47
CA SER A 412 12.48 -15.37 4.91
C SER A 412 11.28 -14.50 5.28
N LEU A 413 10.75 -13.70 4.33
CA LEU A 413 9.61 -12.83 4.56
C LEU A 413 8.37 -13.66 4.86
N ASN A 414 7.78 -13.41 6.01
CA ASN A 414 6.53 -14.04 6.39
C ASN A 414 5.38 -13.38 5.59
N PRO A 415 4.55 -14.16 4.86
CA PRO A 415 3.38 -13.63 4.15
C PRO A 415 2.30 -13.10 5.10
N LYS A 416 2.34 -13.48 6.39
CA LYS A 416 1.50 -12.96 7.47
C LYS A 416 2.37 -12.26 8.52
N PRO A 417 2.90 -11.06 8.21
CA PRO A 417 3.78 -10.32 9.11
C PRO A 417 3.08 -10.02 10.44
N PHE A 418 3.79 -10.24 11.55
CA PHE A 418 3.27 -10.04 12.90
C PHE A 418 3.66 -8.65 13.43
N GLY A 419 2.71 -7.71 13.42
CA GLY A 419 2.91 -6.33 13.91
C GLY A 419 3.72 -5.42 12.98
N GLU A 420 3.66 -4.10 13.22
CA GLU A 420 4.30 -3.06 12.39
C GLU A 420 5.82 -3.27 12.19
N GLU A 421 6.49 -3.88 13.17
CA GLU A 421 7.94 -4.08 13.13
C GLU A 421 8.39 -5.02 12.01
N SER A 422 7.57 -6.03 11.71
CA SER A 422 7.88 -7.00 10.66
C SER A 422 7.66 -6.43 9.26
N LEU A 423 6.86 -5.36 9.12
CA LEU A 423 6.61 -4.68 7.85
C LEU A 423 7.77 -3.77 7.39
N ARG A 424 8.68 -3.39 8.30
CA ARG A 424 9.83 -2.54 7.96
C ARG A 424 10.72 -3.12 6.86
N LEU A 425 10.82 -4.45 6.78
CA LEU A 425 11.58 -5.11 5.70
C LEU A 425 11.02 -4.79 4.32
N TYR A 426 9.70 -4.63 4.17
CA TYR A 426 9.05 -4.26 2.91
C TYR A 426 9.33 -2.80 2.51
N ILE A 427 9.80 -1.96 3.44
CA ILE A 427 10.24 -0.59 3.19
C ILE A 427 11.74 -0.55 2.85
N LEU A 428 12.54 -1.38 3.53
CA LEU A 428 13.99 -1.44 3.32
C LEU A 428 14.38 -2.14 2.01
N LEU A 429 13.73 -3.26 1.69
CA LEU A 429 14.08 -4.09 0.53
C LEU A 429 14.01 -3.35 -0.82
N PRO A 430 13.01 -2.50 -1.12
CA PRO A 430 13.01 -1.68 -2.33
C PRO A 430 14.29 -0.85 -2.51
N GLU A 431 14.76 -0.21 -1.44
CA GLU A 431 15.99 0.60 -1.48
C GLU A 431 17.24 -0.25 -1.71
N LEU A 432 17.27 -1.48 -1.17
CA LEU A 432 18.36 -2.42 -1.42
C LEU A 432 18.38 -2.87 -2.88
N ILE A 433 17.23 -3.32 -3.41
CA ILE A 433 17.09 -3.83 -4.77
C ILE A 433 17.44 -2.74 -5.79
N ARG A 434 17.08 -1.49 -5.50
CA ARG A 434 17.42 -0.35 -6.35
C ARG A 434 18.93 -0.17 -6.53
N ARG A 435 19.79 -0.63 -5.63
CA ARG A 435 21.25 -0.45 -5.76
C ARG A 435 21.96 -1.62 -6.44
N LEU A 436 21.21 -2.64 -6.88
CA LEU A 436 21.76 -3.84 -7.55
C LEU A 436 21.95 -3.65 -9.07
N GLN A 437 22.74 -4.55 -9.68
CA GLN A 437 22.97 -4.59 -11.13
C GLN A 437 21.69 -4.94 -11.90
N LYS A 438 21.59 -4.45 -13.15
CA LYS A 438 20.36 -4.47 -13.96
C LYS A 438 19.72 -5.87 -14.08
N GLN A 439 20.50 -6.91 -14.43
CA GLN A 439 19.98 -8.27 -14.62
C GLN A 439 19.34 -8.87 -13.35
N GLN A 440 19.94 -8.63 -12.18
CA GLN A 440 19.46 -9.15 -10.90
C GLN A 440 18.30 -8.34 -10.33
N ARG A 441 18.12 -7.10 -10.78
CA ARG A 441 17.09 -6.19 -10.25
C ARG A 441 15.68 -6.67 -10.61
N THR A 442 15.45 -7.09 -11.85
CA THR A 442 14.10 -7.45 -12.32
C THR A 442 13.56 -8.68 -11.59
N GLU A 443 14.35 -9.75 -11.49
CA GLU A 443 13.97 -10.97 -10.76
C GLU A 443 13.67 -10.71 -9.28
N LEU A 444 14.49 -9.87 -8.61
CA LEU A 444 14.27 -9.55 -7.20
C LEU A 444 13.10 -8.59 -6.99
N THR A 445 12.84 -7.70 -7.95
CA THR A 445 11.68 -6.81 -7.93
C THR A 445 10.38 -7.61 -8.10
N GLU A 446 10.40 -8.63 -8.96
CA GLU A 446 9.30 -9.59 -9.13
C GLU A 446 9.02 -10.34 -7.83
N ALA A 447 10.06 -10.95 -7.25
CA ALA A 447 9.93 -11.68 -6.00
C ALA A 447 9.40 -10.79 -4.86
N LEU A 448 9.82 -9.52 -4.82
CA LEU A 448 9.30 -8.54 -3.88
C LEU A 448 7.82 -8.19 -4.16
N ALA A 449 7.44 -7.93 -5.42
CA ALA A 449 6.07 -7.62 -5.81
C ALA A 449 5.14 -8.76 -5.39
N SER A 450 5.50 -10.00 -5.71
CA SER A 450 4.74 -11.20 -5.34
C SER A 450 4.58 -11.32 -3.82
N LYS A 451 5.62 -11.04 -3.02
CA LYS A 451 5.52 -11.02 -1.55
C LYS A 451 4.64 -9.91 -1.00
N ILE A 452 4.68 -8.70 -1.57
CA ILE A 452 3.79 -7.60 -1.16
C ILE A 452 2.33 -7.95 -1.48
N LEU A 453 2.08 -8.58 -2.63
CA LEU A 453 0.73 -8.99 -3.04
C LEU A 453 0.20 -10.22 -2.28
N GLU A 454 1.06 -11.00 -1.61
CA GLU A 454 0.66 -12.07 -0.68
C GLU A 454 0.24 -11.56 0.71
N LEU A 455 0.57 -10.30 1.05
CA LEU A 455 0.25 -9.72 2.37
C LEU A 455 -1.26 -9.71 2.64
N ASN A 456 -1.68 -9.86 3.89
CA ASN A 456 -3.09 -9.69 4.24
C ASN A 456 -3.53 -8.20 4.09
N PRO A 457 -4.84 -7.91 3.93
CA PRO A 457 -5.33 -6.54 3.69
C PRO A 457 -4.94 -5.54 4.78
N ASP A 458 -4.94 -5.95 6.05
CA ASP A 458 -4.57 -5.08 7.16
C ASP A 458 -3.10 -4.68 7.12
N ALA A 459 -2.20 -5.63 6.81
CA ALA A 459 -0.78 -5.34 6.67
C ALA A 459 -0.49 -4.44 5.46
N ARG A 460 -1.22 -4.60 4.35
CA ARG A 460 -1.12 -3.70 3.18
C ARG A 460 -1.54 -2.28 3.53
N LYS A 461 -2.66 -2.09 4.23
CA LYS A 461 -3.09 -0.75 4.69
C LYS A 461 -2.04 -0.09 5.59
N VAL A 462 -1.41 -0.87 6.47
CA VAL A 462 -0.31 -0.37 7.30
C VAL A 462 0.88 0.02 6.42
N LEU A 463 1.25 -0.78 5.43
CA LEU A 463 2.34 -0.47 4.49
C LEU A 463 2.04 0.80 3.67
N GLU A 464 0.84 0.94 3.14
CA GLU A 464 0.36 2.14 2.42
C GLU A 464 0.45 3.39 3.30
N LYS A 465 0.06 3.28 4.58
CA LYS A 465 0.23 4.36 5.57
C LYS A 465 1.69 4.71 5.88
N HIS A 466 2.62 3.76 5.70
CA HIS A 466 4.05 4.07 5.81
C HIS A 466 4.55 4.74 4.53
N TRP A 467 4.11 4.28 3.35
CA TRP A 467 4.44 4.91 2.07
C TRP A 467 3.96 6.37 1.99
N SER A 468 2.78 6.70 2.52
CA SER A 468 2.28 8.09 2.56
C SER A 468 3.13 9.03 3.40
N LYS A 469 3.96 8.49 4.29
CA LYS A 469 4.89 9.26 5.15
C LYS A 469 6.32 9.33 4.62
N LEU A 470 6.61 8.63 3.52
CA LEU A 470 7.96 8.66 2.94
C LEU A 470 8.27 10.03 2.32
N PRO A 471 9.54 10.47 2.35
CA PRO A 471 9.98 11.61 1.55
C PRO A 471 9.74 11.38 0.06
N ASP A 472 9.48 12.44 -0.69
CA ASP A 472 9.10 12.35 -2.11
C ASP A 472 10.18 11.69 -2.96
N ASP A 473 11.47 11.90 -2.66
CA ASP A 473 12.59 11.25 -3.36
C ASP A 473 12.59 9.72 -3.22
N CYS A 474 12.24 9.22 -2.03
CA CYS A 474 12.12 7.80 -1.76
C CYS A 474 10.91 7.21 -2.48
N LEU A 475 9.79 7.94 -2.51
CA LEU A 475 8.58 7.51 -3.21
C LEU A 475 8.78 7.50 -4.75
N LYS A 476 9.44 8.52 -5.32
CA LYS A 476 9.86 8.55 -6.73
C LYS A 476 10.79 7.37 -7.06
N SER A 477 11.69 7.04 -6.14
CA SER A 477 12.59 5.90 -6.29
C SER A 477 11.85 4.57 -6.28
N LEU A 478 10.82 4.45 -5.44
CA LEU A 478 9.93 3.28 -5.38
C LEU A 478 9.11 3.14 -6.67
N VAL A 479 8.53 4.22 -7.20
CA VAL A 479 7.83 4.23 -8.50
C VAL A 479 8.78 3.74 -9.60
N LYS A 480 9.99 4.29 -9.69
CA LYS A 480 11.01 3.89 -10.67
C LYS A 480 11.42 2.42 -10.57
N LEU A 481 11.32 1.81 -9.38
CA LEU A 481 11.68 0.41 -9.18
C LEU A 481 10.72 -0.54 -9.92
N PHE A 482 9.42 -0.25 -9.93
CA PHE A 482 8.40 -1.07 -10.60
C PHE A 482 8.04 -0.56 -12.00
N HIS A 483 8.17 0.74 -12.26
CA HIS A 483 7.93 1.35 -13.58
C HIS A 483 8.93 0.84 -14.62
N LYS A 484 10.24 0.89 -14.33
CA LYS A 484 11.28 0.50 -15.30
C LYS A 484 11.15 -0.96 -15.78
N PRO A 485 10.97 -1.96 -14.91
CA PRO A 485 10.70 -3.33 -15.35
C PRO A 485 9.43 -3.45 -16.18
N SER A 486 8.36 -2.73 -15.84
CA SER A 486 7.10 -2.74 -16.60
C SER A 486 7.30 -2.21 -18.03
N ALA A 487 7.98 -1.07 -18.15
CA ALA A 487 8.37 -0.47 -19.42
C ALA A 487 9.24 -1.40 -20.27
N GLU A 488 10.28 -2.00 -19.68
CA GLU A 488 11.18 -2.94 -20.36
C GLU A 488 10.44 -4.20 -20.84
N MET A 489 9.53 -4.75 -20.02
CA MET A 489 8.69 -5.89 -20.42
C MET A 489 7.75 -5.54 -21.58
N ILE A 490 7.05 -4.41 -21.52
CA ILE A 490 6.16 -3.96 -22.60
C ILE A 490 6.95 -3.75 -23.90
N GLY A 491 8.13 -3.10 -23.81
CA GLY A 491 9.00 -2.87 -24.96
C GLY A 491 9.67 -4.12 -25.53
N GLN A 492 9.87 -5.18 -24.73
CA GLN A 492 10.32 -6.49 -25.25
C GLN A 492 9.17 -7.24 -25.93
N ILE A 493 7.96 -7.12 -25.39
CA ILE A 493 6.77 -7.73 -25.99
C ILE A 493 6.44 -7.06 -27.33
N SER A 494 6.55 -5.73 -27.43
CA SER A 494 6.35 -5.02 -28.69
C SER A 494 7.34 -5.42 -29.78
N ARG A 495 8.54 -5.91 -29.41
CA ARG A 495 9.55 -6.46 -30.33
C ARG A 495 9.44 -7.97 -30.59
N GLY A 496 8.48 -8.65 -29.96
CA GLY A 496 8.30 -10.10 -30.09
C GLY A 496 9.38 -10.94 -29.38
N GLU A 497 10.17 -10.33 -28.49
CA GLU A 497 11.31 -10.96 -27.80
C GLU A 497 10.88 -11.83 -26.58
N MET A 498 9.64 -11.70 -26.11
CA MET A 498 9.13 -12.35 -24.89
C MET A 498 7.84 -13.14 -25.14
N ASN A 499 7.77 -14.37 -24.60
CA ASN A 499 6.65 -15.29 -24.86
C ASN A 499 5.92 -15.87 -23.63
N GLN A 500 6.30 -15.60 -22.37
CA GLN A 500 5.87 -16.52 -21.30
C GLN A 500 5.33 -16.00 -19.96
N ASP A 501 5.33 -14.71 -19.60
CA ASP A 501 4.68 -14.36 -18.32
C ASP A 501 4.09 -12.94 -18.23
N THR A 502 2.79 -12.82 -18.52
CA THR A 502 2.02 -11.59 -18.31
C THR A 502 1.68 -11.37 -16.83
N GLN A 503 1.85 -12.39 -15.98
CA GLN A 503 1.58 -12.30 -14.54
C GLN A 503 2.56 -11.35 -13.85
N HIS A 504 3.84 -11.36 -14.26
CA HIS A 504 4.83 -10.44 -13.69
C HIS A 504 4.50 -8.98 -14.00
N LEU A 505 4.05 -8.70 -15.24
CA LEU A 505 3.62 -7.36 -15.62
C LEU A 505 2.40 -6.91 -14.81
N GLU A 506 1.40 -7.79 -14.65
CA GLU A 506 0.22 -7.49 -13.83
C GLU A 506 0.61 -7.25 -12.36
N ASN A 507 1.55 -8.02 -11.81
CA ASN A 507 2.05 -7.82 -10.45
C ASN A 507 2.73 -6.44 -10.29
N PHE A 508 3.56 -6.02 -11.25
CA PHE A 508 4.20 -4.70 -11.21
C PHE A 508 3.19 -3.55 -11.31
N LEU A 509 2.26 -3.63 -12.25
CA LEU A 509 1.20 -2.63 -12.42
C LEU A 509 0.28 -2.57 -11.19
N GLN A 510 0.05 -3.70 -10.53
CA GLN A 510 -0.73 -3.78 -9.30
C GLN A 510 -0.05 -3.08 -8.12
N ILE A 511 1.27 -3.17 -7.99
CA ILE A 511 2.04 -2.41 -7.00
C ILE A 511 2.08 -0.93 -7.35
N LEU A 512 2.27 -0.58 -8.62
CA LEU A 512 2.20 0.81 -9.10
C LEU A 512 0.84 1.44 -8.80
N ARG A 513 -0.27 0.69 -8.95
CA ARG A 513 -1.62 1.15 -8.56
C ARG A 513 -1.72 1.46 -7.08
N MET A 514 -1.16 0.62 -6.22
CA MET A 514 -1.14 0.87 -4.76
C MET A 514 -0.36 2.14 -4.44
N ILE A 515 0.80 2.35 -5.06
CA ILE A 515 1.61 3.56 -4.87
C ILE A 515 0.87 4.80 -5.39
N TYR A 516 0.24 4.70 -6.57
CA TYR A 516 -0.56 5.77 -7.15
C TYR A 516 -1.70 6.20 -6.22
N GLN A 517 -2.45 5.24 -5.67
CA GLN A 517 -3.53 5.51 -4.70
C GLN A 517 -3.01 6.20 -3.43
N VAL A 518 -1.83 5.80 -2.94
CA VAL A 518 -1.17 6.47 -1.81
C VAL A 518 -0.84 7.92 -2.15
N CYS A 519 -0.27 8.19 -3.33
CA CYS A 519 0.02 9.55 -3.78
C CYS A 519 -1.23 10.42 -3.85
N CYS A 520 -2.32 9.91 -4.45
CA CYS A 520 -3.60 10.62 -4.52
C CYS A 520 -4.19 10.89 -3.13
N SER A 521 -4.12 9.92 -2.21
CA SER A 521 -4.67 10.08 -0.85
C SER A 521 -3.92 11.07 0.03
N ALA A 522 -2.65 11.32 -0.28
CA ALA A 522 -1.75 12.18 0.50
C ALA A 522 -1.67 13.61 -0.05
N ASP A 523 -2.47 13.95 -1.07
CA ASP A 523 -2.50 15.25 -1.75
C ASP A 523 -1.09 15.76 -2.13
N ARG A 524 -0.28 14.84 -2.67
CA ARG A 524 1.11 15.14 -3.05
C ARG A 524 1.16 15.61 -4.50
N ASP A 525 2.01 16.59 -4.79
CA ASP A 525 2.28 17.14 -6.13
C ASP A 525 3.13 16.18 -7.00
N PHE A 526 2.71 14.92 -7.09
CA PHE A 526 3.22 13.98 -8.08
C PHE A 526 2.40 14.13 -9.34
N THR A 527 3.02 14.64 -10.40
CA THR A 527 2.35 14.70 -11.69
C THR A 527 2.02 13.28 -12.16
N ASN A 528 0.79 13.05 -12.64
CA ASN A 528 0.36 11.80 -13.30
C ASN A 528 1.39 11.27 -14.33
N ARG A 529 2.23 12.16 -14.86
CA ARG A 529 3.34 11.89 -15.79
C ARG A 529 4.38 10.87 -15.27
N ASP A 530 4.65 10.82 -13.97
CA ASP A 530 5.67 9.91 -13.42
C ASP A 530 5.29 8.42 -13.51
N PHE A 531 4.00 8.13 -13.71
CA PHE A 531 3.46 6.78 -13.83
C PHE A 531 3.23 6.34 -15.29
N ILE A 532 3.28 7.28 -16.25
CA ILE A 532 3.03 7.00 -17.67
C ILE A 532 4.14 6.11 -18.23
N ILE A 533 3.77 5.03 -18.92
CA ILE A 533 4.67 4.12 -19.61
C ILE A 533 4.56 4.40 -21.11
N HIS A 534 5.60 5.01 -21.68
CA HIS A 534 5.59 5.43 -23.08
C HIS A 534 5.67 4.25 -24.07
N GLU A 535 6.26 3.13 -23.65
CA GLU A 535 6.41 1.90 -24.43
C GLU A 535 5.04 1.25 -24.77
N ILE A 536 3.96 1.69 -24.14
CA ILE A 536 2.59 1.34 -24.55
C ILE A 536 2.32 1.81 -26.00
N ASN A 537 2.85 2.96 -26.42
CA ASN A 537 2.71 3.42 -27.80
C ASN A 537 3.44 2.50 -28.78
N ASP A 538 4.66 2.07 -28.46
CA ASP A 538 5.41 1.13 -29.29
C ASP A 538 4.65 -0.19 -29.47
N LEU A 539 4.04 -0.70 -28.39
CA LEU A 539 3.16 -1.87 -28.44
C LEU A 539 2.00 -1.66 -29.41
N LEU A 540 1.32 -0.51 -29.31
CA LEU A 540 0.17 -0.18 -30.15
C LEU A 540 0.56 0.08 -31.61
N ASP A 541 1.78 0.54 -31.88
CA ASP A 541 2.34 0.67 -33.24
C ASP A 541 2.62 -0.70 -33.85
N THR A 542 3.26 -1.61 -33.11
CA THR A 542 3.45 -3.00 -33.55
C THR A 542 2.11 -3.67 -33.85
N VAL A 543 1.12 -3.52 -32.97
CA VAL A 543 -0.22 -4.08 -33.15
C VAL A 543 -0.89 -3.56 -34.42
N ARG A 544 -0.73 -2.26 -34.71
CA ARG A 544 -1.27 -1.65 -35.95
C ARG A 544 -0.58 -2.21 -37.19
N THR A 545 0.74 -2.34 -37.18
CA THR A 545 1.51 -2.90 -38.31
C THR A 545 1.09 -4.34 -38.60
N ILE A 546 1.00 -5.17 -37.58
CA ILE A 546 0.56 -6.57 -37.71
C ILE A 546 -0.90 -6.66 -38.18
N ALA A 547 -1.77 -5.77 -37.71
CA ALA A 547 -3.15 -5.73 -38.19
C ALA A 547 -3.23 -5.42 -39.70
N ILE A 548 -2.41 -4.48 -40.19
CA ILE A 548 -2.29 -4.18 -41.63
C ILE A 548 -1.76 -5.41 -42.39
N GLU A 549 -0.69 -6.03 -41.92
CA GLU A 549 -0.12 -7.24 -42.54
C GLU A 549 -1.14 -8.39 -42.59
N ASN A 550 -1.87 -8.65 -41.52
CA ASN A 550 -2.88 -9.72 -41.48
C ASN A 550 -4.03 -9.47 -42.46
N ILE A 551 -4.42 -8.21 -42.71
CA ILE A 551 -5.40 -7.85 -43.75
C ILE A 551 -4.86 -8.21 -45.14
N PHE A 552 -3.57 -7.98 -45.40
CA PHE A 552 -2.94 -8.30 -46.68
C PHE A 552 -2.72 -9.81 -46.90
N PHE A 553 -2.44 -10.57 -45.84
CA PHE A 553 -2.02 -11.98 -45.93
C PHE A 553 -3.08 -13.01 -45.48
N PHE A 554 -4.28 -12.58 -45.04
CA PHE A 554 -5.39 -13.46 -44.62
C PHE A 554 -5.01 -14.55 -43.60
N GLN A 555 -4.19 -14.21 -42.58
CA GLN A 555 -3.82 -15.14 -41.51
C GLN A 555 -4.18 -14.60 -40.12
N GLU A 556 -4.89 -15.39 -39.32
CA GLU A 556 -5.15 -15.10 -37.90
C GLU A 556 -3.92 -15.51 -37.08
N ASN A 557 -3.08 -14.55 -36.72
CA ASN A 557 -1.76 -14.81 -36.15
C ASN A 557 -1.84 -15.03 -34.63
N GLN A 558 -1.16 -16.03 -34.05
CA GLN A 558 -1.15 -16.27 -32.58
C GLN A 558 -0.73 -15.03 -31.77
N ASN A 559 0.01 -14.11 -32.39
CA ASN A 559 0.46 -12.86 -31.79
C ASN A 559 -0.68 -11.86 -31.53
N THR A 560 -1.76 -11.83 -32.33
CA THR A 560 -2.87 -10.88 -32.12
C THR A 560 -3.61 -11.15 -30.81
N ARG A 561 -3.85 -12.42 -30.47
CA ARG A 561 -4.46 -12.83 -29.20
C ARG A 561 -3.59 -12.47 -27.98
N LYS A 562 -2.26 -12.55 -28.12
CA LYS A 562 -1.32 -12.15 -27.06
C LYS A 562 -1.38 -10.65 -26.79
N PHE A 563 -1.34 -9.83 -27.84
CA PHE A 563 -1.43 -8.38 -27.70
C PHE A 563 -2.78 -7.92 -27.12
N SER A 564 -3.88 -8.55 -27.54
CA SER A 564 -5.21 -8.32 -26.94
C SER A 564 -5.21 -8.59 -25.44
N GLY A 565 -4.61 -9.69 -24.98
CA GLY A 565 -4.48 -10.01 -23.56
C GLY A 565 -3.76 -8.92 -22.77
N ILE A 566 -2.68 -8.36 -23.33
CA ILE A 566 -1.89 -7.30 -22.68
C ILE A 566 -2.65 -5.98 -22.65
N ILE A 567 -3.31 -5.59 -23.74
CA ILE A 567 -4.13 -4.38 -23.79
C ILE A 567 -5.27 -4.47 -22.77
N LYS A 568 -5.88 -5.65 -22.58
CA LYS A 568 -6.87 -5.90 -21.52
C LYS A 568 -6.29 -5.83 -20.11
N ILE A 569 -5.02 -6.21 -19.89
CA ILE A 569 -4.33 -5.98 -18.62
C ILE A 569 -4.13 -4.48 -18.40
N LEU A 570 -3.58 -3.76 -19.38
CA LEU A 570 -3.34 -2.31 -19.32
C LEU A 570 -4.64 -1.52 -19.07
N PHE A 571 -5.76 -1.97 -19.61
CA PHE A 571 -7.09 -1.40 -19.34
C PHE A 571 -7.43 -1.36 -17.84
N LYS A 572 -7.01 -2.37 -17.05
CA LYS A 572 -7.22 -2.38 -15.59
C LYS A 572 -6.35 -1.35 -14.85
N PHE A 573 -5.38 -0.74 -15.53
CA PHE A 573 -4.39 0.18 -14.97
C PHE A 573 -4.28 1.47 -15.82
N PRO A 574 -5.38 2.25 -15.95
CA PRO A 574 -5.43 3.41 -16.85
C PRO A 574 -4.43 4.52 -16.51
N PHE A 575 -4.03 4.64 -15.24
CA PHE A 575 -3.05 5.63 -14.78
C PHE A 575 -1.66 5.45 -15.41
N ALA A 576 -1.35 4.27 -15.96
CA ALA A 576 -0.08 3.99 -16.62
C ALA A 576 -0.03 4.44 -18.09
N ALA A 577 -1.15 4.88 -18.67
CA ALA A 577 -1.26 5.29 -20.06
C ALA A 577 -1.63 6.78 -20.17
N ASP A 578 -1.06 7.47 -21.15
CA ASP A 578 -1.49 8.83 -21.51
C ASP A 578 -2.81 8.80 -22.31
N THR A 579 -3.43 9.97 -22.45
CA THR A 579 -4.72 10.13 -23.16
C THR A 579 -4.65 9.64 -24.61
N VAL A 580 -3.51 9.81 -25.28
CA VAL A 580 -3.30 9.32 -26.65
C VAL A 580 -3.31 7.79 -26.70
N SER A 581 -2.56 7.13 -25.81
CA SER A 581 -2.49 5.67 -25.71
C SER A 581 -3.84 5.07 -25.35
N LYS A 582 -4.55 5.65 -24.37
CA LYS A 582 -5.90 5.19 -23.98
C LYS A 582 -6.86 5.22 -25.16
N ARG A 583 -6.86 6.29 -25.98
CA ARG A 583 -7.73 6.38 -27.18
C ARG A 583 -7.40 5.32 -28.23
N ARG A 584 -6.11 5.04 -28.43
CA ARG A 584 -5.66 3.96 -29.33
C ARG A 584 -6.07 2.58 -28.81
N MET A 585 -5.94 2.33 -27.50
CA MET A 585 -6.41 1.10 -26.84
C MET A 585 -7.93 0.94 -26.95
N PHE A 586 -8.70 2.01 -26.73
CA PHE A 586 -10.16 2.01 -26.85
C PHE A 586 -10.59 1.58 -28.25
N ARG A 587 -9.97 2.18 -29.28
CA ARG A 587 -10.22 1.85 -30.68
C ARG A 587 -9.91 0.38 -30.97
N TYR A 588 -8.75 -0.11 -30.53
CA TYR A 588 -8.36 -1.49 -30.74
C TYR A 588 -9.34 -2.48 -30.10
N LEU A 589 -9.67 -2.28 -28.82
CA LEU A 589 -10.57 -3.16 -28.07
C LEU A 589 -11.99 -3.15 -28.64
N ARG A 590 -12.46 -1.98 -29.09
CA ARG A 590 -13.72 -1.86 -29.81
C ARG A 590 -13.70 -2.65 -31.12
N ASP A 591 -12.67 -2.47 -31.94
CA ASP A 591 -12.59 -3.11 -33.25
C ASP A 591 -12.52 -4.65 -33.09
N GLU A 592 -11.79 -5.13 -32.06
CA GLU A 592 -11.80 -6.55 -31.64
C GLU A 592 -13.21 -7.01 -31.21
N TRP A 593 -13.92 -6.19 -30.42
CA TRP A 593 -15.29 -6.49 -30.00
C TRP A 593 -16.25 -6.62 -31.18
N ILE A 594 -16.16 -5.71 -32.17
CA ILE A 594 -16.95 -5.75 -33.41
C ILE A 594 -16.70 -7.06 -34.16
N GLN A 595 -15.42 -7.42 -34.38
CA GLN A 595 -15.04 -8.65 -35.08
C GLN A 595 -15.56 -9.91 -34.38
N SER A 596 -15.44 -9.98 -33.06
CA SER A 596 -15.94 -11.12 -32.28
C SER A 596 -17.47 -11.24 -32.28
N SER A 597 -18.19 -10.12 -32.47
CA SER A 597 -19.66 -10.06 -32.49
C SER A 597 -20.25 -10.40 -33.86
N GLN A 598 -19.51 -10.15 -34.96
CA GLN A 598 -19.95 -10.44 -36.34
C GLN A 598 -20.21 -11.94 -36.59
N HIS A 599 -19.60 -12.85 -35.82
CA HIS A 599 -19.87 -14.28 -35.93
C HIS A 599 -21.22 -14.73 -35.35
N ARG A 600 -21.97 -13.88 -34.64
CA ARG A 600 -23.24 -14.27 -33.99
C ARG A 600 -24.51 -13.88 -34.73
N PHE A 601 -24.47 -12.96 -35.70
CA PHE A 601 -25.68 -12.51 -36.41
C PHE A 601 -25.38 -12.14 -37.88
N LEU A 602 -25.91 -12.93 -38.81
CA LEU A 602 -25.70 -12.78 -40.26
C LEU A 602 -26.79 -11.95 -40.99
N LEU A 603 -27.73 -11.32 -40.28
CA LEU A 603 -29.02 -10.97 -40.91
C LEU A 603 -29.46 -9.51 -40.97
N ASN A 604 -28.83 -8.54 -40.28
CA ASN A 604 -29.25 -7.13 -40.42
C ASN A 604 -28.07 -6.19 -40.72
N ASP A 605 -28.11 -5.58 -41.91
CA ASP A 605 -27.26 -4.45 -42.25
C ASP A 605 -27.72 -3.28 -41.37
N ASN A 606 -26.88 -2.85 -40.43
CA ASN A 606 -27.13 -1.76 -39.46
C ASN A 606 -27.16 -0.38 -40.15
N LYS A 607 -27.99 -0.25 -41.19
CA LYS A 607 -28.10 0.93 -42.04
C LYS A 607 -29.29 1.78 -41.59
N LEU A 608 -28.99 2.90 -40.95
CA LEU A 608 -29.94 3.92 -40.58
C LEU A 608 -30.30 4.75 -41.83
N ARG A 609 -31.57 4.71 -42.26
CA ARG A 609 -32.08 5.51 -43.38
C ARG A 609 -32.93 6.65 -42.86
N ILE A 610 -32.55 7.89 -43.15
CA ILE A 610 -33.13 9.09 -42.54
C ILE A 610 -33.33 10.22 -43.56
N ASN A 611 -34.28 11.10 -43.32
CA ASN A 611 -34.47 12.35 -44.05
C ASN A 611 -33.76 13.51 -43.31
N ARG A 612 -33.12 14.42 -44.06
CA ARG A 612 -32.43 15.61 -43.53
C ARG A 612 -33.37 16.56 -42.77
N GLU A 613 -34.63 16.63 -43.18
CA GLU A 613 -35.61 17.54 -42.56
C GLU A 613 -36.23 16.96 -41.28
N SER A 614 -36.19 15.63 -41.09
CA SER A 614 -36.81 14.93 -39.96
C SER A 614 -35.85 14.02 -39.18
N VAL A 615 -34.55 14.36 -39.16
CA VAL A 615 -33.47 13.56 -38.57
C VAL A 615 -33.80 13.03 -37.18
N LEU A 616 -34.28 13.89 -36.27
CA LEU A 616 -34.62 13.48 -34.90
C LEU A 616 -35.79 12.49 -34.84
N MET A 617 -36.89 12.78 -35.56
CA MET A 617 -38.08 11.94 -35.54
C MET A 617 -37.80 10.56 -36.14
N ASP A 618 -37.11 10.51 -37.28
CA ASP A 618 -36.72 9.27 -37.94
C ASP A 618 -35.79 8.43 -37.07
N THR A 619 -34.88 9.08 -36.34
CA THR A 619 -33.96 8.43 -35.39
C THR A 619 -34.71 7.81 -34.21
N LEU A 620 -35.66 8.54 -33.62
CA LEU A 620 -36.47 8.02 -32.51
C LEU A 620 -37.34 6.85 -32.97
N GLU A 621 -37.93 6.93 -34.18
CA GLU A 621 -38.71 5.84 -34.76
C GLU A 621 -37.85 4.60 -35.02
N TYR A 622 -36.64 4.80 -35.53
CA TYR A 622 -35.67 3.72 -35.68
C TYR A 622 -35.34 3.03 -34.35
N PHE A 623 -35.23 3.79 -33.26
CA PHE A 623 -35.00 3.20 -31.93
C PHE A 623 -36.21 2.42 -31.40
N ARG A 624 -37.44 2.90 -31.67
CA ARG A 624 -38.68 2.20 -31.24
C ARG A 624 -38.86 0.84 -31.89
N GLN A 625 -38.31 0.64 -33.08
CA GLN A 625 -38.43 -0.64 -33.80
C GLN A 625 -37.59 -1.77 -33.17
N ASP A 626 -36.52 -1.46 -32.40
CA ASP A 626 -35.60 -2.44 -31.76
C ASP A 626 -35.02 -3.52 -32.70
N ILE A 627 -34.94 -3.23 -34.01
CA ILE A 627 -34.43 -4.15 -35.05
C ILE A 627 -32.88 -4.11 -35.15
N HIS A 628 -32.24 -3.18 -34.46
CA HIS A 628 -30.84 -2.80 -34.64
C HIS A 628 -29.91 -3.37 -33.57
N SER A 629 -28.66 -3.65 -33.95
CA SER A 629 -27.65 -4.18 -33.03
C SER A 629 -26.56 -3.14 -32.78
N PHE A 630 -26.49 -2.55 -31.59
CA PHE A 630 -25.43 -1.60 -31.22
C PHE A 630 -24.00 -2.18 -31.21
N SER A 631 -23.86 -3.50 -31.39
CA SER A 631 -22.56 -4.18 -31.52
C SER A 631 -21.92 -4.10 -32.92
N HIS A 632 -22.60 -3.50 -33.91
CA HIS A 632 -22.04 -3.28 -35.24
C HIS A 632 -21.86 -1.78 -35.50
N GLN A 633 -20.87 -1.45 -36.34
CA GLN A 633 -20.63 -0.10 -36.79
C GLN A 633 -21.87 0.49 -37.46
N LEU A 634 -22.22 1.73 -37.09
CA LEU A 634 -23.33 2.46 -37.69
C LEU A 634 -23.00 2.81 -39.15
N LYS A 635 -23.96 2.58 -40.05
CA LYS A 635 -23.94 3.12 -41.41
C LYS A 635 -25.15 4.02 -41.59
N VAL A 636 -24.96 5.23 -42.08
CA VAL A 636 -26.06 6.16 -42.35
C VAL A 636 -26.31 6.28 -43.86
N GLY A 637 -27.57 6.45 -44.27
CA GLY A 637 -27.93 6.84 -45.62
C GLY A 637 -29.07 7.85 -45.62
N PHE A 638 -28.88 8.99 -46.28
CA PHE A 638 -29.93 9.97 -46.46
C PHE A 638 -30.86 9.55 -47.61
N ILE A 639 -32.17 9.66 -47.38
CA ILE A 639 -33.18 9.27 -48.38
C ILE A 639 -33.06 10.20 -49.60
N GLY A 640 -32.91 9.61 -50.79
CA GLY A 640 -32.74 10.36 -52.04
C GLY A 640 -31.29 10.60 -52.46
N GLU A 641 -30.32 10.22 -51.63
CA GLU A 641 -28.88 10.37 -51.90
C GLU A 641 -28.21 9.01 -52.18
N ASN A 642 -27.38 8.95 -53.22
CA ASN A 642 -26.61 7.75 -53.56
C ASN A 642 -25.22 7.82 -52.90
N GLY A 643 -25.03 7.10 -51.80
CA GLY A 643 -23.76 7.04 -51.09
C GLY A 643 -23.64 5.83 -50.16
N THR A 644 -22.40 5.35 -49.97
CA THR A 644 -22.06 4.36 -48.94
C THR A 644 -21.28 5.05 -47.84
N ASP A 645 -21.78 4.97 -46.61
CA ASP A 645 -21.14 5.62 -45.48
C ASP A 645 -19.80 4.98 -45.14
N MET A 646 -18.74 5.78 -45.29
CA MET A 646 -17.38 5.47 -44.81
C MET A 646 -17.00 6.45 -43.68
N ARG A 647 -17.93 6.64 -42.73
CA ARG A 647 -17.85 7.52 -41.53
C ARG A 647 -18.14 9.00 -41.77
N GLY A 648 -18.21 9.45 -43.02
CA GLY A 648 -18.53 10.85 -43.33
C GLY A 648 -20.01 11.16 -43.09
N LEU A 649 -20.90 10.29 -43.59
CA LEU A 649 -22.35 10.49 -43.47
C LEU A 649 -22.82 10.29 -42.02
N SER A 650 -22.20 9.36 -41.28
CA SER A 650 -22.47 9.21 -39.85
C SER A 650 -21.98 10.40 -39.02
N ALA A 651 -20.85 11.02 -39.35
CA ALA A 651 -20.39 12.24 -38.67
C ALA A 651 -21.35 13.40 -38.89
N GLU A 652 -21.81 13.57 -40.13
CA GLU A 652 -22.81 14.56 -40.52
C GLU A 652 -24.14 14.34 -39.79
N PHE A 653 -24.59 13.08 -39.72
CA PHE A 653 -25.79 12.71 -38.98
C PHE A 653 -25.74 13.16 -37.51
N PHE A 654 -24.66 12.89 -36.79
CA PHE A 654 -24.54 13.33 -35.39
C PHE A 654 -24.52 14.85 -35.26
N SER A 655 -23.94 15.57 -36.23
CA SER A 655 -23.96 17.04 -36.27
C SER A 655 -25.39 17.59 -36.44
N LEU A 656 -26.13 17.09 -37.43
CA LEU A 656 -27.53 17.49 -37.69
C LEU A 656 -28.46 17.09 -36.54
N LEU A 657 -28.25 15.90 -35.97
CA LEU A 657 -29.02 15.41 -34.83
C LEU A 657 -28.81 16.29 -33.59
N SER A 658 -27.57 16.73 -33.34
CA SER A 658 -27.26 17.65 -32.22
C SER A 658 -28.03 18.97 -32.34
N GLN A 659 -28.09 19.56 -33.53
CA GLN A 659 -28.86 20.77 -33.78
C GLN A 659 -30.36 20.55 -33.60
N SER A 660 -30.86 19.39 -34.01
CA SER A 660 -32.27 19.01 -33.85
C SER A 660 -32.65 18.80 -32.38
N LEU A 661 -31.74 18.24 -31.57
CA LEU A 661 -31.93 18.05 -30.13
C LEU A 661 -32.07 19.37 -29.36
N LEU A 662 -31.33 20.41 -29.74
CA LEU A 662 -31.48 21.76 -29.15
C LEU A 662 -32.83 22.41 -29.47
N LYS A 663 -33.41 22.09 -30.64
CA LYS A 663 -34.71 22.60 -31.09
C LYS A 663 -35.88 21.71 -30.65
N TRP A 664 -35.63 20.68 -29.84
CA TRP A 664 -36.64 19.69 -29.51
C TRP A 664 -37.75 20.28 -28.63
N GLU A 665 -38.98 20.31 -29.17
CA GLU A 665 -40.16 20.92 -28.52
C GLU A 665 -40.46 20.39 -27.11
N LYS A 666 -40.10 19.13 -26.82
CA LYS A 666 -40.31 18.50 -25.50
C LYS A 666 -39.43 19.09 -24.39
N LYS A 667 -38.43 19.92 -24.73
CA LYS A 667 -37.50 20.56 -23.77
C LYS A 667 -36.87 19.58 -22.79
N VAL A 668 -36.34 18.47 -23.31
CA VAL A 668 -35.61 17.44 -22.53
C VAL A 668 -34.36 18.03 -21.87
N LEU A 669 -33.75 19.01 -22.52
CA LEU A 669 -32.57 19.74 -22.05
C LEU A 669 -32.90 21.22 -21.82
N GLU A 670 -32.28 21.79 -20.79
CA GLU A 670 -32.28 23.22 -20.48
C GLU A 670 -30.91 23.81 -20.83
N VAL A 671 -30.90 24.99 -21.47
CA VAL A 671 -29.68 25.72 -21.81
C VAL A 671 -29.42 26.75 -20.71
N HIS A 672 -28.26 26.68 -20.08
CA HIS A 672 -27.83 27.59 -19.01
C HIS A 672 -27.09 28.82 -19.56
N GLU A 673 -26.87 29.83 -18.72
CA GLU A 673 -26.15 31.07 -19.07
C GLU A 673 -24.74 30.83 -19.63
N SER A 674 -24.10 29.74 -19.18
CA SER A 674 -22.79 29.25 -19.64
C SER A 674 -22.82 28.65 -21.05
N SER A 675 -23.97 28.64 -21.73
CA SER A 675 -24.25 27.91 -22.98
C SER A 675 -24.20 26.38 -22.84
N LEU A 676 -23.97 25.86 -21.63
CA LEU A 676 -24.02 24.44 -21.33
C LEU A 676 -25.46 23.93 -21.25
N VAL A 677 -25.64 22.66 -21.56
CA VAL A 677 -26.93 21.97 -21.45
C VAL A 677 -26.97 21.07 -20.22
N TRP A 678 -28.12 21.04 -19.55
CA TRP A 678 -28.40 20.11 -18.45
C TRP A 678 -29.79 19.50 -18.56
N PHE A 679 -30.03 18.41 -17.82
CA PHE A 679 -31.33 17.75 -17.80
C PHE A 679 -32.40 18.66 -17.22
N ASN A 680 -33.53 18.82 -17.92
CA ASN A 680 -34.66 19.59 -17.40
C ASN A 680 -35.35 18.83 -16.24
N PRO A 681 -35.34 19.36 -14.99
CA PRO A 681 -35.97 18.70 -13.84
C PRO A 681 -37.50 18.61 -13.96
N ASN A 682 -38.11 19.53 -14.70
CA ASN A 682 -39.56 19.70 -14.84
C ASN A 682 -40.08 19.17 -16.19
N GLY A 683 -39.26 18.43 -16.95
CA GLY A 683 -39.65 17.87 -18.25
C GLY A 683 -40.86 16.93 -18.13
N MET A 684 -41.93 17.24 -18.86
CA MET A 684 -43.17 16.45 -18.87
C MET A 684 -43.03 15.19 -19.76
N GLN A 685 -43.33 14.03 -19.16
CA GLN A 685 -44.20 12.96 -19.69
C GLN A 685 -43.68 11.75 -20.51
N ASP A 686 -42.41 11.56 -20.83
CA ASP A 686 -41.96 10.23 -21.29
C ASP A 686 -40.50 9.92 -20.88
N ASP A 687 -40.34 9.04 -19.89
CA ASP A 687 -39.05 8.53 -19.42
C ASP A 687 -38.18 7.95 -20.56
N SER A 688 -38.81 7.52 -21.66
CA SER A 688 -38.13 7.00 -22.84
C SER A 688 -37.31 8.05 -23.60
N ASP A 689 -37.64 9.35 -23.51
CA ASP A 689 -36.91 10.40 -24.22
C ASP A 689 -35.47 10.58 -23.67
N PHE A 690 -35.31 10.56 -22.34
CA PHE A 690 -33.99 10.58 -21.71
C PHE A 690 -33.20 9.29 -22.01
N TYR A 691 -33.89 8.16 -22.09
CA TYR A 691 -33.29 6.90 -22.52
C TYR A 691 -32.74 7.00 -23.95
N TYR A 692 -33.52 7.49 -24.92
CA TYR A 692 -33.05 7.65 -26.30
C TYR A 692 -31.92 8.68 -26.42
N LEU A 693 -31.97 9.76 -25.64
CA LEU A 693 -30.84 10.70 -25.54
C LEU A 693 -29.57 9.98 -25.08
N GLY A 694 -29.68 9.12 -24.07
CA GLY A 694 -28.60 8.24 -23.63
C GLY A 694 -28.07 7.36 -24.75
N VAL A 695 -28.97 6.68 -25.49
CA VAL A 695 -28.61 5.82 -26.63
C VAL A 695 -27.80 6.58 -27.68
N ILE A 696 -28.21 7.81 -28.04
CA ILE A 696 -27.51 8.66 -29.00
C ILE A 696 -26.08 8.95 -28.53
N PHE A 697 -25.90 9.33 -27.27
CA PHE A 697 -24.58 9.59 -26.68
C PHE A 697 -23.69 8.34 -26.66
N GLY A 698 -24.25 7.19 -26.25
CA GLY A 698 -23.54 5.92 -26.27
C GLY A 698 -23.12 5.53 -27.70
N MET A 699 -24.01 5.71 -28.67
CA MET A 699 -23.73 5.43 -30.08
C MET A 699 -22.64 6.35 -30.66
N ALA A 700 -22.64 7.63 -30.31
CA ALA A 700 -21.61 8.57 -30.76
C ALA A 700 -20.23 8.15 -30.24
N LEU A 701 -20.12 7.83 -28.95
CA LEU A 701 -18.88 7.33 -28.35
C LEU A 701 -18.43 6.02 -29.01
N TYR A 702 -19.34 5.06 -29.16
CA TYR A 702 -19.07 3.76 -29.79
C TYR A 702 -18.52 3.94 -31.21
N ASN A 703 -19.14 4.80 -32.02
CA ASN A 703 -18.75 5.03 -33.41
C ASN A 703 -17.62 6.06 -33.59
N GLN A 704 -17.09 6.64 -32.49
CA GLN A 704 -16.06 7.69 -32.50
C GLN A 704 -16.51 8.93 -33.30
N HIS A 705 -17.69 9.43 -32.99
CA HIS A 705 -18.24 10.69 -33.51
C HIS A 705 -18.48 11.68 -32.37
N TYR A 706 -18.51 12.96 -32.73
CA TYR A 706 -18.74 14.05 -31.78
C TYR A 706 -20.21 14.45 -31.75
N ILE A 707 -20.68 14.86 -30.58
CA ILE A 707 -21.99 15.46 -30.38
C ILE A 707 -21.78 16.93 -30.05
N ASN A 708 -22.52 17.80 -30.74
CA ASN A 708 -22.48 19.24 -30.57
C ASN A 708 -23.49 19.69 -29.50
N LEU A 709 -23.34 19.15 -28.29
CA LEU A 709 -24.15 19.47 -27.11
C LEU A 709 -23.23 19.58 -25.91
N ASP A 710 -22.96 20.78 -25.43
CA ASP A 710 -21.94 21.00 -24.41
C ASP A 710 -22.52 20.71 -23.01
N PHE A 711 -22.33 19.48 -22.50
CA PHE A 711 -22.61 19.12 -21.11
C PHE A 711 -21.45 19.49 -20.17
N PRO A 712 -21.73 19.87 -18.90
CA PRO A 712 -20.70 20.10 -17.90
C PRO A 712 -19.94 18.81 -17.54
N LEU A 713 -18.74 18.95 -16.97
CA LEU A 713 -17.91 17.84 -16.51
C LEU A 713 -18.64 16.92 -15.51
N ALA A 714 -19.62 17.46 -14.78
CA ALA A 714 -20.51 16.73 -13.89
C ALA A 714 -21.18 15.51 -14.55
N LEU A 715 -21.58 15.58 -15.83
CA LEU A 715 -22.20 14.43 -16.53
C LEU A 715 -21.26 13.24 -16.57
N TYR A 716 -20.01 13.49 -16.96
CA TYR A 716 -18.98 12.47 -17.14
C TYR A 716 -18.52 11.89 -15.82
N LYS A 717 -18.41 12.73 -14.78
CA LYS A 717 -18.21 12.28 -13.41
C LYS A 717 -19.31 11.30 -12.99
N LYS A 718 -20.58 11.65 -13.21
CA LYS A 718 -21.70 10.75 -12.88
C LYS A 718 -21.67 9.44 -13.67
N LEU A 719 -21.35 9.45 -14.97
CA LEU A 719 -21.21 8.23 -15.78
C LEU A 719 -20.10 7.30 -15.25
N LEU A 720 -19.01 7.90 -14.73
CA LEU A 720 -17.88 7.19 -14.10
C LEU A 720 -18.08 6.93 -12.60
N GLN A 721 -19.28 7.18 -12.06
CA GLN A 721 -19.63 6.98 -10.65
C GLN A 721 -18.81 7.84 -9.67
N LEU A 722 -18.35 9.01 -10.13
CA LEU A 722 -17.71 10.04 -9.32
C LEU A 722 -18.74 11.10 -8.90
N SER A 723 -18.52 11.71 -7.73
CA SER A 723 -19.40 12.75 -7.19
C SER A 723 -19.02 14.13 -7.76
N PRO A 724 -19.98 14.89 -8.31
CA PRO A 724 -19.77 16.29 -8.69
C PRO A 724 -19.42 17.16 -7.47
N THR A 725 -18.67 18.24 -7.70
CA THR A 725 -18.17 19.18 -6.69
C THR A 725 -18.66 20.60 -6.96
N LEU A 726 -18.35 21.53 -6.05
CA LEU A 726 -18.67 22.95 -6.22
C LEU A 726 -18.02 23.57 -7.46
N ASN A 727 -16.87 23.06 -7.91
CA ASN A 727 -16.23 23.51 -9.16
C ASN A 727 -17.02 23.09 -10.39
N ASP A 728 -17.68 21.92 -10.35
CA ASP A 728 -18.57 21.50 -11.43
C ASP A 728 -19.84 22.36 -11.49
N LEU A 729 -20.32 22.83 -10.33
CA LEU A 729 -21.41 23.80 -10.28
C LEU A 729 -20.98 25.16 -10.82
N GLU A 730 -19.72 25.57 -10.61
CA GLU A 730 -19.18 26.81 -11.17
C GLU A 730 -19.11 26.77 -12.70
N GLU A 731 -18.82 25.61 -13.29
CA GLU A 731 -18.89 25.40 -14.73
C GLU A 731 -20.33 25.56 -15.25
N LEU A 732 -21.31 24.91 -14.59
CA LEU A 732 -22.72 24.93 -15.01
C LEU A 732 -23.41 26.28 -14.76
N SER A 733 -23.31 26.80 -13.53
CA SER A 733 -23.96 28.02 -13.06
C SER A 733 -22.95 28.88 -12.25
N PRO A 734 -22.13 29.69 -12.93
CA PRO A 734 -21.07 30.47 -12.29
C PRO A 734 -21.58 31.44 -11.21
N VAL A 735 -22.78 32.01 -11.39
CA VAL A 735 -23.37 32.95 -10.43
C VAL A 735 -23.74 32.22 -9.13
N GLU A 736 -24.43 31.09 -9.22
CA GLU A 736 -24.82 30.29 -8.04
C GLU A 736 -23.59 29.78 -7.29
N ALA A 737 -22.58 29.27 -8.01
CA ALA A 737 -21.36 28.78 -7.39
C ALA A 737 -20.58 29.89 -6.68
N ARG A 738 -20.49 31.09 -7.29
CA ARG A 738 -19.86 32.25 -6.62
C ARG A 738 -20.58 32.61 -5.33
N SER A 739 -21.92 32.64 -5.32
CA SER A 739 -22.68 32.90 -4.10
C SER A 739 -22.43 31.87 -3.00
N LEU A 740 -22.33 30.57 -3.35
CA LEU A 740 -22.01 29.51 -2.39
C LEU A 740 -20.56 29.58 -1.90
N LYS A 741 -19.61 29.95 -2.76
CA LYS A 741 -18.21 30.22 -2.35
C LYS A 741 -18.14 31.40 -1.38
N SER A 742 -18.83 32.50 -1.67
CA SER A 742 -18.92 33.64 -0.76
C SER A 742 -19.52 33.24 0.59
N LEU A 743 -20.55 32.38 0.61
CA LEU A 743 -21.10 31.84 1.86
C LEU A 743 -20.05 31.04 2.67
N LEU A 744 -19.17 30.29 2.02
CA LEU A 744 -18.09 29.52 2.66
C LEU A 744 -16.94 30.39 3.17
N GLU A 745 -16.68 31.51 2.49
CA GLU A 745 -15.59 32.45 2.80
C GLU A 745 -15.99 33.53 3.82
N GLU A 746 -17.29 33.73 4.06
CA GLU A 746 -17.78 34.76 4.99
C GLU A 746 -17.25 34.55 6.42
N ASP A 747 -16.72 35.61 7.02
CA ASP A 747 -16.08 35.54 8.34
C ASP A 747 -17.04 35.95 9.46
N GLU A 748 -18.05 36.78 9.15
CA GLU A 748 -19.01 37.31 10.11
C GLU A 748 -20.26 36.41 10.27
N ASP A 749 -20.47 35.88 11.48
CA ASP A 749 -21.62 35.02 11.80
C ASP A 749 -22.96 35.75 11.60
N GLU A 750 -23.02 37.02 11.97
CA GLU A 750 -24.22 37.87 11.82
C GLU A 750 -24.63 37.99 10.34
N VAL A 751 -23.66 38.08 9.43
CA VAL A 751 -23.93 38.17 7.99
C VAL A 751 -24.54 36.89 7.45
N VAL A 752 -24.03 35.72 7.86
CA VAL A 752 -24.58 34.43 7.45
C VAL A 752 -26.00 34.22 7.99
N GLU A 753 -26.26 34.62 9.24
CA GLU A 753 -27.60 34.54 9.84
C GLU A 753 -28.61 35.50 9.21
N MET A 754 -28.15 36.68 8.75
CA MET A 754 -28.97 37.65 8.01
C MET A 754 -29.36 37.20 6.60
N LEU A 755 -28.77 36.13 6.07
CA LEU A 755 -29.17 35.57 4.77
C LEU A 755 -30.49 34.78 4.84
N PHE A 756 -30.98 34.45 6.05
CA PHE A 756 -32.21 33.67 6.27
C PHE A 756 -32.30 32.39 5.43
N LEU A 757 -31.14 31.76 5.17
CA LEU A 757 -31.07 30.49 4.47
C LEU A 757 -31.45 29.34 5.40
N ASP A 758 -32.21 28.38 4.89
CA ASP A 758 -32.51 27.12 5.52
C ASP A 758 -32.09 25.95 4.62
N PHE A 759 -32.26 24.71 5.07
CA PHE A 759 -31.93 23.54 4.23
C PHE A 759 -33.04 23.20 3.23
N THR A 760 -33.56 24.19 2.51
CA THR A 760 -34.50 24.01 1.40
C THR A 760 -34.02 24.67 0.12
N VAL A 761 -34.24 23.99 -1.02
CA VAL A 761 -33.90 24.51 -2.35
C VAL A 761 -35.06 24.24 -3.29
N LYS A 762 -35.54 25.29 -3.97
CA LYS A 762 -36.69 25.21 -4.90
C LYS A 762 -37.91 24.48 -4.30
N GLY A 763 -38.16 24.67 -3.00
CA GLY A 763 -39.28 24.06 -2.27
C GLY A 763 -39.08 22.60 -1.84
N GLN A 764 -37.89 22.02 -2.03
CA GLN A 764 -37.55 20.67 -1.55
C GLN A 764 -36.58 20.73 -0.37
N GLU A 765 -36.83 19.93 0.66
CA GLU A 765 -35.95 19.82 1.82
C GLU A 765 -34.70 18.99 1.50
N LEU A 766 -33.51 19.53 1.77
CA LEU A 766 -32.23 18.84 1.58
C LEU A 766 -31.96 17.79 2.67
N ILE A 767 -32.48 18.04 3.88
CA ILE A 767 -32.46 17.17 5.06
C ILE A 767 -33.86 17.17 5.71
N PRO A 768 -34.22 16.16 6.51
CA PRO A 768 -35.52 16.12 7.20
C PRO A 768 -35.73 17.36 8.08
N ASN A 769 -36.89 18.02 7.92
CA ASN A 769 -37.24 19.29 8.60
C ASN A 769 -36.26 20.42 8.26
N GLY A 770 -35.71 20.42 7.04
CA GLY A 770 -34.71 21.38 6.59
C GLY A 770 -35.19 22.82 6.64
N ASN A 771 -36.49 23.06 6.46
CA ASN A 771 -37.14 24.37 6.58
C ASN A 771 -37.12 24.99 7.99
N GLN A 772 -36.82 24.18 9.01
CA GLN A 772 -36.71 24.62 10.41
C GLN A 772 -35.25 24.76 10.86
N ILE A 773 -34.30 24.39 10.00
CA ILE A 773 -32.87 24.37 10.32
C ILE A 773 -32.20 25.53 9.57
N PRO A 774 -31.82 26.62 10.25
CA PRO A 774 -31.11 27.71 9.61
C PRO A 774 -29.68 27.30 9.25
N VAL A 775 -29.18 27.87 8.15
CA VAL A 775 -27.78 27.78 7.76
C VAL A 775 -26.96 28.72 8.63
N THR A 776 -25.90 28.20 9.25
CA THR A 776 -24.98 28.89 10.16
C THR A 776 -23.54 28.58 9.75
N LYS A 777 -22.57 29.33 10.26
CA LYS A 777 -21.13 29.08 9.99
C LYS A 777 -20.69 27.65 10.31
N SER A 778 -21.30 27.02 11.32
CA SER A 778 -21.00 25.63 11.70
C SER A 778 -21.50 24.56 10.72
N ASN A 779 -22.56 24.85 9.95
CA ASN A 779 -23.24 23.86 9.10
C ASN A 779 -23.24 24.24 7.60
N ARG A 780 -22.70 25.41 7.23
CA ARG A 780 -22.66 25.92 5.86
C ARG A 780 -21.98 24.99 4.86
N GLN A 781 -20.90 24.30 5.25
CA GLN A 781 -20.24 23.34 4.37
C GLN A 781 -21.21 22.22 3.98
N LYS A 782 -21.94 21.70 4.97
CA LYS A 782 -22.96 20.67 4.75
C LYS A 782 -24.10 21.18 3.87
N TYR A 783 -24.52 22.44 4.03
CA TYR A 783 -25.52 23.05 3.14
C TYR A 783 -25.02 23.10 1.70
N VAL A 784 -23.80 23.59 1.46
CA VAL A 784 -23.20 23.67 0.12
C VAL A 784 -23.05 22.29 -0.51
N ASP A 785 -22.53 21.31 0.23
CA ASP A 785 -22.38 19.93 -0.27
C ASP A 785 -23.74 19.33 -0.67
N LEU A 786 -24.78 19.56 0.13
CA LEU A 786 -26.14 19.10 -0.17
C LEU A 786 -26.81 19.88 -1.30
N TYR A 787 -26.49 21.16 -1.48
CA TYR A 787 -26.95 21.96 -2.61
C TYR A 787 -26.39 21.40 -3.92
N VAL A 788 -25.07 21.14 -3.97
CA VAL A 788 -24.40 20.52 -5.13
C VAL A 788 -25.00 19.14 -5.43
N ASP A 789 -25.19 18.30 -4.40
CA ASP A 789 -25.86 17.00 -4.54
C ASP A 789 -27.30 17.13 -5.04
N PHE A 790 -28.03 18.16 -4.60
CA PHE A 790 -29.39 18.41 -5.08
C PHE A 790 -29.43 18.76 -6.57
N VAL A 791 -28.58 19.69 -7.01
CA VAL A 791 -28.52 20.14 -8.41
C VAL A 791 -28.14 19.00 -9.35
N PHE A 792 -27.08 18.24 -9.02
CA PHE A 792 -26.58 17.23 -9.95
C PHE A 792 -27.18 15.84 -9.76
N ASN A 793 -27.67 15.48 -8.56
CA ASN A 793 -28.17 14.14 -8.27
C ASN A 793 -29.67 14.12 -7.97
N LYS A 794 -30.15 14.80 -6.92
CA LYS A 794 -31.55 14.62 -6.46
C LYS A 794 -32.58 15.15 -7.46
N SER A 795 -32.35 16.35 -7.99
CA SER A 795 -33.32 17.03 -8.88
C SER A 795 -33.49 16.35 -10.24
N VAL A 796 -32.48 15.59 -10.70
CA VAL A 796 -32.44 14.95 -12.02
C VAL A 796 -32.25 13.43 -11.94
N LYS A 797 -32.58 12.82 -10.80
CA LYS A 797 -32.28 11.41 -10.52
C LYS A 797 -32.85 10.47 -11.60
N ASN A 798 -34.15 10.58 -11.87
CA ASN A 798 -34.84 9.70 -12.82
C ASN A 798 -34.33 9.92 -14.25
N GLN A 799 -34.13 11.18 -14.63
CA GLN A 799 -33.63 11.59 -15.95
C GLN A 799 -32.25 10.99 -16.20
N PHE A 800 -31.34 11.11 -15.23
CA PHE A 800 -30.00 10.55 -15.34
C PHE A 800 -30.00 9.01 -15.33
N GLU A 801 -30.85 8.36 -14.54
CA GLU A 801 -30.97 6.89 -14.54
C GLU A 801 -31.39 6.36 -15.92
N HIS A 802 -32.39 6.98 -16.56
CA HIS A 802 -32.81 6.60 -17.92
C HIS A 802 -31.74 6.92 -18.97
N PHE A 803 -31.14 8.11 -18.91
CA PHE A 803 -30.01 8.48 -19.77
C PHE A 803 -28.85 7.51 -19.65
N SER A 804 -28.45 7.16 -18.43
CA SER A 804 -27.37 6.21 -18.17
C SER A 804 -27.68 4.84 -18.76
N ARG A 805 -28.90 4.31 -18.55
CA ARG A 805 -29.33 3.04 -19.15
C ARG A 805 -29.31 3.07 -20.67
N GLY A 806 -29.71 4.18 -21.27
CA GLY A 806 -29.62 4.39 -22.72
C GLY A 806 -28.17 4.43 -23.21
N PHE A 807 -27.30 5.13 -22.49
CA PHE A 807 -25.88 5.25 -22.80
C PHE A 807 -25.19 3.89 -22.86
N PHE A 808 -25.42 3.03 -21.86
CA PHE A 808 -24.92 1.66 -21.85
C PHE A 808 -25.50 0.78 -22.97
N LYS A 809 -26.74 1.05 -23.41
CA LYS A 809 -27.31 0.35 -24.57
C LYS A 809 -26.62 0.78 -25.88
N GLY A 810 -26.37 2.07 -26.07
CA GLY A 810 -25.70 2.62 -27.24
C GLY A 810 -24.20 2.30 -27.32
N CYS A 811 -23.54 2.14 -26.17
CA CYS A 811 -22.15 1.69 -26.03
C CYS A 811 -22.09 0.42 -25.17
N PRO A 812 -22.30 -0.78 -25.75
CA PRO A 812 -22.51 -2.02 -25.00
C PRO A 812 -21.25 -2.63 -24.35
N PHE A 813 -20.11 -1.95 -24.38
CA PHE A 813 -18.87 -2.40 -23.75
C PHE A 813 -18.27 -1.29 -22.89
N ASP A 814 -17.62 -1.66 -21.78
CA ASP A 814 -17.27 -0.76 -20.68
C ASP A 814 -15.84 -0.20 -20.74
N PHE A 815 -15.08 -0.48 -21.82
CA PHE A 815 -13.69 -0.03 -21.91
C PHE A 815 -13.48 1.50 -21.88
N TRP A 816 -14.53 2.29 -22.06
CA TRP A 816 -14.48 3.75 -21.89
C TRP A 816 -14.33 4.17 -20.41
N SER A 817 -14.51 3.27 -19.44
CA SER A 817 -14.30 3.57 -18.02
C SER A 817 -12.83 3.81 -17.65
N MET A 818 -11.90 3.61 -18.59
CA MET A 818 -10.47 3.89 -18.40
C MET A 818 -10.12 5.39 -18.51
N PHE A 819 -11.03 6.19 -19.06
CA PHE A 819 -10.85 7.62 -19.24
C PHE A 819 -11.19 8.38 -17.95
N HIS A 820 -10.45 9.45 -17.68
CA HIS A 820 -10.86 10.46 -16.71
C HIS A 820 -12.07 11.25 -17.23
N PRO A 821 -12.84 11.92 -16.37
CA PRO A 821 -14.02 12.71 -16.78
C PRO A 821 -13.71 13.70 -17.91
N GLU A 822 -12.57 14.39 -17.83
CA GLU A 822 -12.13 15.39 -18.81
C GLU A 822 -11.80 14.72 -20.15
N GLU A 823 -11.08 13.59 -20.11
CA GLU A 823 -10.76 12.80 -21.31
C GLU A 823 -12.03 12.27 -21.99
N LEU A 824 -13.03 11.83 -21.21
CA LEU A 824 -14.30 11.32 -21.73
C LEU A 824 -15.17 12.43 -22.34
N GLN A 825 -15.16 13.62 -21.74
CA GLN A 825 -15.79 14.82 -22.31
C GLN A 825 -15.16 15.17 -23.67
N GLU A 826 -13.83 15.22 -23.71
CA GLU A 826 -13.07 15.46 -24.95
C GLU A 826 -13.39 14.43 -26.06
N LEU A 827 -13.55 13.15 -25.70
CA LEU A 827 -13.91 12.08 -26.64
C LEU A 827 -15.27 12.28 -27.30
N LEU A 828 -16.23 12.86 -26.60
CA LEU A 828 -17.61 13.06 -27.07
C LEU A 828 -17.84 14.44 -27.69
N HIS A 829 -17.14 15.49 -27.22
CA HIS A 829 -17.32 16.86 -27.72
C HIS A 829 -16.26 17.27 -28.76
N GLY A 830 -15.07 16.66 -28.72
CA GLY A 830 -13.91 17.16 -29.45
C GLY A 830 -13.31 18.42 -28.82
N SER A 831 -12.22 18.91 -29.39
CA SER A 831 -11.60 20.17 -28.94
C SER A 831 -12.39 21.38 -29.47
N PRO A 832 -12.71 22.37 -28.63
CA PRO A 832 -13.27 23.65 -29.08
C PRO A 832 -12.20 24.60 -29.65
N GLU A 833 -10.91 24.27 -29.50
CA GLU A 833 -9.80 25.10 -29.94
C GLU A 833 -9.41 24.80 -31.38
N TYR A 834 -9.39 25.84 -32.21
CA TYR A 834 -9.06 25.75 -33.64
C TYR A 834 -7.65 26.28 -33.92
N GLU A 835 -6.69 25.39 -34.11
CA GLU A 835 -5.35 25.74 -34.59
C GLU A 835 -5.30 25.74 -36.13
N TRP A 836 -5.86 26.77 -36.76
CA TRP A 836 -5.97 26.85 -38.23
C TRP A 836 -4.63 26.73 -38.99
N LYS A 837 -3.52 27.14 -38.37
CA LYS A 837 -2.17 26.96 -38.94
C LYS A 837 -1.75 25.49 -38.98
N GLU A 838 -2.14 24.71 -37.97
CA GLU A 838 -1.89 23.26 -37.95
C GLU A 838 -2.63 22.57 -39.11
N LEU A 839 -3.89 22.96 -39.36
CA LEU A 839 -4.68 22.42 -40.50
C LEU A 839 -3.96 22.61 -41.85
N GLN A 840 -3.35 23.78 -42.07
CA GLN A 840 -2.56 24.04 -43.28
C GLN A 840 -1.29 23.18 -43.35
N GLN A 841 -0.59 23.00 -42.24
CA GLN A 841 0.64 22.21 -42.18
C GLN A 841 0.38 20.71 -42.42
N CYS A 842 -0.78 20.22 -41.99
CA CYS A 842 -1.18 18.82 -42.16
C CYS A 842 -1.86 18.53 -43.51
N ALA A 843 -2.09 19.55 -44.34
CA ALA A 843 -2.71 19.37 -45.64
C ALA A 843 -1.76 18.68 -46.64
N SER A 844 -2.31 17.72 -47.36
CA SER A 844 -1.64 16.98 -48.42
C SER A 844 -2.27 17.33 -49.78
N TYR A 845 -1.46 17.28 -50.83
CA TYR A 845 -1.85 17.77 -52.16
C TYR A 845 -1.80 16.63 -53.18
N GLU A 846 -2.90 16.42 -53.90
CA GLU A 846 -3.05 15.36 -54.91
C GLU A 846 -3.22 15.99 -56.30
N TYR A 847 -2.28 15.71 -57.22
CA TYR A 847 -2.23 16.32 -58.55
C TYR A 847 -1.99 17.84 -58.56
N CYS A 848 -1.58 18.41 -57.41
CA CYS A 848 -1.16 19.80 -57.24
C CYS A 848 -0.05 19.88 -56.17
N SER A 849 0.57 21.05 -56.03
CA SER A 849 1.64 21.32 -55.07
C SER A 849 1.31 22.53 -54.18
N ALA A 850 1.90 22.60 -52.98
CA ALA A 850 1.77 23.77 -52.10
C ALA A 850 2.26 25.08 -52.75
N SER A 851 3.12 24.99 -53.79
CA SER A 851 3.61 26.14 -54.54
C SER A 851 2.65 26.65 -55.62
N ASP A 852 1.61 25.89 -55.97
CA ASP A 852 0.66 26.24 -57.03
C ASP A 852 -0.17 27.46 -56.64
N GLU A 853 -0.44 28.34 -57.61
CA GLU A 853 -1.16 29.59 -57.39
C GLU A 853 -2.59 29.37 -56.86
N LEU A 854 -3.28 28.34 -57.35
CA LEU A 854 -4.61 27.94 -56.86
C LEU A 854 -4.60 27.59 -55.37
N ILE A 855 -3.58 26.87 -54.91
CA ILE A 855 -3.44 26.43 -53.52
C ILE A 855 -3.05 27.59 -52.61
N LYS A 856 -2.17 28.48 -53.07
CA LYS A 856 -1.86 29.72 -52.37
C LYS A 856 -3.10 30.59 -52.22
N ASN A 857 -3.86 30.78 -53.31
CA ASN A 857 -5.10 31.55 -53.31
C ASN A 857 -6.15 30.94 -52.37
N PHE A 858 -6.30 29.61 -52.37
CA PHE A 858 -7.17 28.90 -51.42
C PHE A 858 -6.82 29.22 -49.97
N TRP A 859 -5.54 29.10 -49.58
CA TRP A 859 -5.15 29.38 -48.20
C TRP A 859 -5.27 30.86 -47.85
N THR A 860 -4.99 31.77 -48.77
CA THR A 860 -5.23 33.21 -48.58
C THR A 860 -6.71 33.48 -48.29
N VAL A 861 -7.61 32.98 -49.14
CA VAL A 861 -9.07 33.11 -48.96
C VAL A 861 -9.52 32.47 -47.64
N PHE A 862 -9.01 31.28 -47.31
CA PHE A 862 -9.33 30.59 -46.06
C PHE A 862 -8.94 31.39 -44.81
N PHE A 863 -7.77 32.03 -44.80
CA PHE A 863 -7.35 32.84 -43.65
C PHE A 863 -8.08 34.18 -43.56
N GLU A 864 -8.62 34.69 -44.66
CA GLU A 864 -9.49 35.87 -44.70
C GLU A 864 -10.93 35.58 -44.23
N PHE A 865 -11.36 34.32 -44.25
CA PHE A 865 -12.69 33.95 -43.75
C PHE A 865 -12.89 34.25 -42.26
N THR A 866 -14.13 34.58 -41.90
CA THR A 866 -14.57 34.62 -40.51
C THR A 866 -14.50 33.23 -39.87
N GLU A 867 -14.41 33.16 -38.55
CA GLU A 867 -14.40 31.88 -37.83
C GLU A 867 -15.65 31.02 -38.12
N GLU A 868 -16.81 31.66 -38.32
CA GLU A 868 -18.03 30.98 -38.74
C GLU A 868 -17.88 30.30 -40.11
N ASN A 869 -17.30 30.99 -41.09
CA ASN A 869 -17.11 30.44 -42.43
C ASN A 869 -16.03 29.35 -42.45
N LYS A 870 -14.98 29.47 -41.63
CA LYS A 870 -14.00 28.39 -41.45
C LYS A 870 -14.63 27.12 -40.86
N ARG A 871 -15.54 27.28 -39.88
CA ARG A 871 -16.32 26.16 -39.32
C ARG A 871 -17.26 25.55 -40.35
N LYS A 872 -17.95 26.36 -41.16
CA LYS A 872 -18.76 25.86 -42.29
C LYS A 872 -17.92 25.05 -43.28
N LEU A 873 -16.69 25.48 -43.56
CA LEU A 873 -15.77 24.70 -44.39
C LEU A 873 -15.38 23.36 -43.74
N LEU A 874 -15.17 23.30 -42.43
CA LEU A 874 -14.93 22.01 -41.74
C LEU A 874 -16.12 21.07 -41.84
N ILE A 875 -17.35 21.58 -41.69
CA ILE A 875 -18.58 20.81 -41.91
C ILE A 875 -18.63 20.33 -43.35
N PHE A 876 -18.33 21.22 -44.31
CA PHE A 876 -18.27 20.88 -45.73
C PHE A 876 -17.27 19.74 -46.03
N LEU A 877 -16.13 19.72 -45.33
CA LEU A 877 -15.04 18.76 -45.56
C LEU A 877 -15.18 17.44 -44.78
N TYR A 878 -15.76 17.47 -43.59
CA TYR A 878 -15.72 16.33 -42.64
C TYR A 878 -17.08 15.94 -42.09
N GLY A 879 -18.16 16.65 -42.46
CA GLY A 879 -19.50 16.50 -41.87
C GLY A 879 -19.61 17.08 -40.45
N THR A 880 -18.54 17.65 -39.89
CA THR A 880 -18.53 18.20 -38.54
C THR A 880 -17.47 19.30 -38.41
N ASP A 881 -17.78 20.34 -37.63
CA ASP A 881 -16.86 21.41 -37.25
C ASP A 881 -16.04 21.09 -36.00
N ARG A 882 -16.27 19.95 -35.33
CA ARG A 882 -15.52 19.59 -34.13
C ARG A 882 -14.13 19.04 -34.48
N VAL A 883 -13.12 19.57 -33.81
CA VAL A 883 -11.71 19.18 -33.98
C VAL A 883 -11.46 17.92 -33.15
N PRO A 884 -10.75 16.91 -33.70
CA PRO A 884 -10.39 15.77 -32.89
C PRO A 884 -9.46 16.14 -31.74
N VAL A 885 -9.56 15.37 -30.66
CA VAL A 885 -8.63 15.46 -29.54
C VAL A 885 -7.19 15.21 -30.05
N GLY A 886 -6.25 16.12 -29.77
CA GLY A 886 -4.90 16.09 -30.34
C GLY A 886 -4.73 16.83 -31.67
N GLY A 887 -5.69 17.67 -32.05
CA GLY A 887 -5.53 18.66 -33.13
C GLY A 887 -5.76 18.11 -34.54
N PHE A 888 -5.51 18.97 -35.52
CA PHE A 888 -5.70 18.65 -36.94
C PHE A 888 -4.71 17.60 -37.45
N SER A 889 -3.58 17.37 -36.79
CA SER A 889 -2.61 16.31 -37.12
C SER A 889 -3.20 14.90 -37.18
N THR A 890 -4.34 14.67 -36.50
CA THR A 890 -5.05 13.39 -36.49
C THR A 890 -6.08 13.26 -37.62
N ARG A 891 -6.32 14.33 -38.39
CA ARG A 891 -7.19 14.35 -39.58
C ARG A 891 -6.35 14.64 -40.83
N SER A 892 -6.62 13.90 -41.90
CA SER A 892 -6.02 14.19 -43.20
C SER A 892 -6.89 15.16 -43.99
N LEU A 893 -6.39 16.36 -44.30
CA LEU A 893 -6.92 17.20 -45.36
C LEU A 893 -6.19 16.88 -46.66
N LYS A 894 -6.92 16.52 -47.70
CA LYS A 894 -6.39 16.28 -49.05
C LYS A 894 -6.97 17.32 -50.01
N ILE A 895 -6.15 18.14 -50.63
CA ILE A 895 -6.60 19.09 -51.65
C ILE A 895 -6.17 18.57 -53.01
N SER A 896 -7.11 18.50 -53.94
CA SER A 896 -6.87 18.02 -55.28
C SER A 896 -7.35 19.02 -56.31
N GLN A 897 -6.54 19.24 -57.34
CA GLN A 897 -6.89 20.13 -58.44
C GLN A 897 -7.63 19.37 -59.55
N LEU A 898 -8.78 19.90 -59.96
CA LEU A 898 -9.54 19.42 -61.11
C LEU A 898 -9.30 20.32 -62.33
N VAL A 899 -8.71 19.75 -63.38
CA VAL A 899 -8.52 20.45 -64.66
C VAL A 899 -9.68 20.08 -65.58
N CYS A 900 -10.58 21.03 -65.84
CA CYS A 900 -11.69 20.87 -66.77
C CYS A 900 -11.96 22.17 -67.54
N PRO A 901 -12.49 22.11 -68.77
CA PRO A 901 -12.73 23.31 -69.59
C PRO A 901 -13.81 24.24 -69.02
N ASP A 902 -14.75 23.69 -68.22
CA ASP A 902 -15.87 24.44 -67.62
C ASP A 902 -15.60 24.77 -66.14
N ALA A 903 -14.35 25.01 -65.75
CA ALA A 903 -13.95 25.17 -64.35
C ALA A 903 -14.68 26.33 -63.65
N GLU A 904 -14.94 27.43 -64.37
CA GLU A 904 -15.63 28.63 -63.84
C GLU A 904 -17.10 28.38 -63.50
N ASP A 905 -17.73 27.39 -64.14
CA ASP A 905 -19.13 27.05 -63.91
C ASP A 905 -19.31 26.02 -62.79
N ARG A 906 -18.23 25.38 -62.33
CA ARG A 906 -18.25 24.34 -61.30
C ARG A 906 -17.97 24.89 -59.91
N LEU A 907 -18.68 24.34 -58.93
CA LEU A 907 -18.41 24.58 -57.51
C LEU A 907 -17.32 23.62 -57.01
N PRO A 908 -16.61 23.99 -55.93
CA PRO A 908 -15.77 23.06 -55.20
C PRO A 908 -16.56 21.85 -54.70
N GLU A 909 -15.97 20.67 -54.77
CA GLU A 909 -16.59 19.42 -54.32
C GLU A 909 -15.83 18.85 -53.13
N ALA A 910 -16.55 18.33 -52.13
CA ALA A 910 -15.95 17.64 -50.99
C ALA A 910 -16.33 16.16 -50.96
N GLN A 911 -15.33 15.30 -50.78
CA GLN A 911 -15.50 13.90 -50.46
C GLN A 911 -15.29 13.71 -48.95
N THR A 912 -16.37 13.89 -48.19
CA THR A 912 -16.33 13.95 -46.72
C THR A 912 -15.75 12.71 -46.05
N CYS A 913 -16.02 11.53 -46.62
CA CYS A 913 -15.49 10.26 -46.13
C CYS A 913 -13.94 10.16 -46.20
N PHE A 914 -13.31 10.96 -47.05
CA PHE A 914 -11.85 10.96 -47.25
C PHE A 914 -11.17 12.24 -46.82
N GLY A 915 -11.92 13.23 -46.32
CA GLY A 915 -11.38 14.57 -46.02
C GLY A 915 -10.75 15.23 -47.24
N LYS A 916 -11.32 14.99 -48.43
CA LYS A 916 -10.75 15.44 -49.70
C LYS A 916 -11.56 16.59 -50.30
N LEU A 917 -10.89 17.69 -50.60
CA LEU A 917 -11.41 18.86 -51.30
C LEU A 917 -10.94 18.85 -52.75
N ILE A 918 -11.88 18.92 -53.68
CA ILE A 918 -11.62 18.99 -55.12
C ILE A 918 -11.88 20.42 -55.56
N LEU A 919 -10.83 21.11 -56.01
CA LEU A 919 -10.88 22.49 -56.46
C LEU A 919 -10.75 22.54 -58.00
N PRO A 920 -11.77 23.04 -58.72
CA PRO A 920 -11.61 23.46 -60.11
C PRO A 920 -10.51 24.53 -60.24
N LYS A 921 -9.81 24.54 -61.37
CA LYS A 921 -8.77 25.55 -61.64
C LYS A 921 -9.42 26.89 -62.05
N TYR A 922 -9.78 27.70 -61.06
CA TYR A 922 -10.32 29.04 -61.27
C TYR A 922 -9.29 30.02 -61.84
N SER A 923 -9.75 31.01 -62.60
CA SER A 923 -8.92 32.04 -63.25
C SER A 923 -8.34 33.06 -62.27
N ASP A 924 -9.06 33.35 -61.18
CA ASP A 924 -8.68 34.39 -60.22
C ASP A 924 -9.18 34.09 -58.79
N ILE A 925 -8.60 34.81 -57.83
CA ILE A 925 -8.86 34.62 -56.40
C ILE A 925 -10.29 35.02 -55.98
N ASN A 926 -10.91 35.99 -56.66
CA ASN A 926 -12.26 36.43 -56.32
C ASN A 926 -13.27 35.35 -56.73
N THR A 927 -13.11 34.77 -57.92
CA THR A 927 -13.96 33.67 -58.36
C THR A 927 -13.80 32.45 -57.46
N LEU A 928 -12.59 32.11 -57.02
CA LEU A 928 -12.38 31.08 -56.00
C LEU A 928 -13.13 31.41 -54.69
N CYS A 929 -13.03 32.66 -54.22
CA CYS A 929 -13.69 33.10 -53.00
C CYS A 929 -15.22 32.97 -53.10
N ASP A 930 -15.82 33.50 -54.16
CA ASP A 930 -17.27 33.47 -54.38
C ASP A 930 -17.79 32.05 -54.51
N LYS A 931 -17.10 31.19 -55.29
CA LYS A 931 -17.50 29.79 -55.49
C LYS A 931 -17.34 28.96 -54.23
N LEU A 932 -16.27 29.18 -53.46
CA LEU A 932 -16.04 28.50 -52.18
C LEU A 932 -17.06 28.94 -51.14
N MET A 933 -17.33 30.24 -51.03
CA MET A 933 -18.35 30.80 -50.14
C MET A 933 -19.75 30.27 -50.50
N HIS A 934 -20.06 30.19 -51.79
CA HIS A 934 -21.32 29.61 -52.25
C HIS A 934 -21.43 28.12 -51.90
N ALA A 935 -20.36 27.34 -52.10
CA ALA A 935 -20.34 25.92 -51.76
C ALA A 935 -20.55 25.68 -50.26
N ILE A 936 -19.81 26.35 -49.38
CA ILE A 936 -19.94 26.15 -47.92
C ILE A 936 -21.25 26.70 -47.33
N SER A 937 -21.95 27.59 -48.04
CA SER A 937 -23.19 28.22 -47.56
C SER A 937 -24.46 27.57 -48.09
N PHE A 938 -24.43 26.96 -49.28
CA PHE A 938 -25.63 26.50 -49.98
C PHE A 938 -25.56 25.05 -50.48
N CYS A 939 -24.37 24.43 -50.56
CA CYS A 939 -24.26 23.03 -50.94
C CYS A 939 -24.35 22.15 -49.68
N GLU A 940 -25.57 21.94 -49.20
CA GLU A 940 -25.88 20.99 -48.11
C GLU A 940 -25.91 19.51 -48.59
N VAL A 941 -25.70 19.24 -49.88
CA VAL A 941 -25.75 17.87 -50.43
C VAL A 941 -24.35 17.25 -50.40
N PHE A 942 -24.15 16.36 -49.44
CA PHE A 942 -22.90 15.64 -49.23
C PHE A 942 -22.91 14.31 -49.97
N GLY A 943 -21.97 14.13 -50.89
CA GLY A 943 -21.78 12.86 -51.60
C GLY A 943 -22.43 12.83 -52.98
N ARG A 944 -21.75 13.40 -53.97
CA ARG A 944 -21.64 12.71 -55.26
C ARG A 944 -20.38 11.85 -55.20
N GLY A 945 -20.58 10.56 -54.92
CA GLY A 945 -19.61 9.53 -55.27
C GLY A 945 -19.61 9.30 -56.77
#